data_AF-A0A084VJF2-F1
#
_entry.id   AF-A0A084VJF2-F1
#
_cell.length_a   1.000
_cell.length_b   1.000
_cell.length_c   1.000
_cell.angle_alpha   90.00
_cell.angle_beta   90.00
_cell.angle_gamma   90.00
#
_symmetry.space_group_name_H-M   'P 1'
#
loop_
_entity.id
_entity.type
_entity.pdbx_description
1 polymer ?
#
loop_
_entity_poly.entity_id
_entity_poly.type
_entity_poly.pdbx_seq_one_letter_code
_entity_poly.pdbx_strand_id
1 'polypeptide(L)'
;MNAKVAELQKSLVETVESKKQLEQALETQEEVHRCAKMEMNAKVAELQKSLAETVETKKLLENQLEEHKCAETEMNAKVAELQKSLLETVETNKLLENQLEEQKCAETEMNAKVAELQKSLVETVETNKLLENQLEEHKCAETEMNAKVAELQKSLVETVETKKLLENQLEEHKCAETEMNAKVAELQKSLVETVESKKQLEQTLDNHQQDHKRVETEMNAKLEQALEKQQDQHLRHQCEQEKSNIKITELQKCLEDAETAKQQLTDTLERQYTIVRGLTVQLQNLSQEHGEVCSKRDELDEKSEELSAQLETMKNKADDLESQCIKLLEKASTQNQEILLLKEDLKKKGAVEQAVDEKDAQLRQLQQTLTEKLQESRKDCEILAGKLYIARTQLEENRDARKKELDNLRNEYEENIREARILVENKMERMKERMKDIHKEKLVKLEDERQKLLVSLEQSYKQRMETLESRCATLQKQVAEMNERDLQNRKENQLLQTKLKTMEESRGERKSQLLLPPAHARLRCNLKMEDEEGEVFNNMFLADLQNGRCTSPTSSDGGAGGPCRISELMRRNSMRLPHLRTTYSALEPEIELPADDTRENVSSAFDDSSTGLITRRKVTGITSYKRPGPPTPSKKAGRLSLGGVLPVANLEIQYKEALQDANVNAGAAEGASGTRGGLATSDQNRTGRTKTPGKFKQMLSSSNLLSNFQRDEVNKNTFFPYYI
;
A
#
# COMPACT_ATOMS: atom_id res chain seq x y z
N MET A 1 84.06 -87.12 113.37
CA MET A 1 82.71 -86.65 112.97
C MET A 1 82.66 -85.15 112.71
N ASN A 2 83.09 -84.30 113.66
CA ASN A 2 82.80 -82.85 113.72
C ASN A 2 83.00 -82.06 112.41
N ALA A 3 84.08 -82.28 111.65
CA ALA A 3 84.32 -81.58 110.37
C ALA A 3 83.13 -81.71 109.39
N LYS A 4 82.54 -82.90 109.28
CA LYS A 4 81.43 -83.19 108.37
C LYS A 4 80.11 -82.57 108.83
N VAL A 5 79.98 -82.26 110.13
CA VAL A 5 78.83 -81.51 110.68
C VAL A 5 78.95 -80.03 110.36
N ALA A 6 80.14 -79.44 110.51
CA ALA A 6 80.39 -78.05 110.14
C ALA A 6 80.23 -77.81 108.62
N GLU A 7 80.68 -78.76 107.80
CA GLU A 7 80.51 -78.74 106.34
C GLU A 7 79.02 -78.80 105.93
N LEU A 8 78.23 -79.69 106.55
CA LEU A 8 76.78 -79.73 106.35
C LEU A 8 76.05 -78.48 106.88
N GLN A 9 76.51 -77.89 107.99
CA GLN A 9 75.95 -76.63 108.51
C GLN A 9 76.25 -75.45 107.58
N LYS A 10 77.46 -75.39 107.01
CA LYS A 10 77.82 -74.38 106.00
C LYS A 10 76.98 -74.54 104.74
N SER A 11 76.84 -75.76 104.23
CA SER A 11 75.98 -76.06 103.07
C SER A 11 74.48 -75.75 103.35
N LEU A 12 74.00 -75.98 104.58
CA LEU A 12 72.64 -75.60 104.98
C LEU A 12 72.45 -74.08 105.03
N VAL A 13 73.42 -73.32 105.53
CA VAL A 13 73.37 -71.84 105.49
C VAL A 13 73.42 -71.34 104.05
N GLU A 14 74.33 -71.84 103.24
CA GLU A 14 74.47 -71.47 101.81
C GLU A 14 73.20 -71.78 101.01
N THR A 15 72.54 -72.91 101.28
CA THR A 15 71.26 -73.26 100.62
C THR A 15 70.08 -72.47 101.15
N VAL A 16 70.06 -72.08 102.43
CA VAL A 16 69.03 -71.16 102.98
C VAL A 16 69.21 -69.75 102.45
N GLU A 17 70.43 -69.24 102.32
CA GLU A 17 70.70 -67.95 101.68
C GLU A 17 70.40 -67.99 100.17
N SER A 18 70.77 -69.06 99.47
CA SER A 18 70.39 -69.25 98.06
C SER A 18 68.87 -69.32 97.88
N LYS A 19 68.15 -70.01 98.77
CA LYS A 19 66.67 -70.05 98.77
C LYS A 19 66.09 -68.66 99.02
N LYS A 20 66.60 -67.92 100.01
CA LYS A 20 66.15 -66.55 100.31
C LYS A 20 66.40 -65.60 99.13
N GLN A 21 67.54 -65.72 98.45
CA GLN A 21 67.85 -64.98 97.23
C GLN A 21 66.91 -65.35 96.08
N LEU A 22 66.55 -66.63 95.93
CA LEU A 22 65.56 -67.09 94.93
C LEU A 22 64.14 -66.61 95.25
N GLU A 23 63.71 -66.63 96.51
CA GLU A 23 62.41 -66.11 96.93
C GLU A 23 62.33 -64.58 96.71
N GLN A 24 63.39 -63.83 97.03
CA GLN A 24 63.49 -62.40 96.76
C GLN A 24 63.58 -62.07 95.26
N ALA A 25 64.24 -62.92 94.46
CA ALA A 25 64.28 -62.80 93.00
C ALA A 25 62.91 -63.09 92.36
N LEU A 26 62.15 -64.05 92.90
CA LEU A 26 60.80 -64.36 92.44
C LEU A 26 59.82 -63.24 92.79
N GLU A 27 59.86 -62.73 94.03
CA GLU A 27 59.01 -61.62 94.47
C GLU A 27 59.25 -60.34 93.64
N THR A 28 60.53 -60.00 93.38
CA THR A 28 60.88 -58.88 92.50
C THR A 28 60.50 -59.14 91.03
N GLN A 29 60.60 -60.39 90.54
CA GLN A 29 60.11 -60.74 89.19
C GLN A 29 58.58 -60.63 89.08
N GLU A 30 57.83 -61.09 90.08
CA GLU A 30 56.38 -60.93 90.13
C GLU A 30 55.96 -59.47 90.19
N GLU A 31 56.68 -58.64 90.94
CA GLU A 31 56.44 -57.20 91.01
C GLU A 31 56.77 -56.50 89.67
N VAL A 32 57.86 -56.86 88.99
CA VAL A 32 58.16 -56.39 87.62
C VAL A 32 57.06 -56.80 86.63
N HIS A 33 56.58 -58.05 86.68
CA HIS A 33 55.45 -58.49 85.85
C HIS A 33 54.13 -57.77 86.19
N ARG A 34 53.89 -57.46 87.47
CA ARG A 34 52.73 -56.69 87.95
C ARG A 34 52.77 -55.27 87.40
N CYS A 35 53.92 -54.61 87.49
CA CYS A 35 54.17 -53.28 86.92
C CYS A 35 54.01 -53.28 85.39
N ALA A 36 54.64 -54.21 84.68
CA ALA A 36 54.51 -54.33 83.22
C ALA A 36 53.07 -54.59 82.77
N LYS A 37 52.30 -55.39 83.52
CA LYS A 37 50.87 -55.62 83.27
C LYS A 37 50.02 -54.37 83.55
N MET A 38 50.35 -53.58 84.58
CA MET A 38 49.68 -52.30 84.85
C MET A 38 50.01 -51.26 83.76
N GLU A 39 51.26 -51.19 83.29
CA GLU A 39 51.69 -50.33 82.19
C GLU A 39 51.01 -50.71 80.87
N MET A 40 50.92 -52.01 80.56
CA MET A 40 50.17 -52.51 79.40
C MET A 40 48.68 -52.16 79.50
N ASN A 41 48.05 -52.35 80.66
CA ASN A 41 46.66 -51.98 80.87
C ASN A 41 46.42 -50.46 80.75
N ALA A 42 47.37 -49.63 81.22
CA ALA A 42 47.31 -48.17 81.07
C ALA A 42 47.38 -47.77 79.58
N LYS A 43 48.31 -48.35 78.82
CA LYS A 43 48.42 -48.15 77.36
C LYS A 43 47.18 -48.63 76.61
N VAL A 44 46.56 -49.74 77.03
CA VAL A 44 45.29 -50.21 76.46
C VAL A 44 44.15 -49.21 76.76
N ALA A 45 44.06 -48.66 77.97
CA ALA A 45 43.07 -47.66 78.32
C ALA A 45 43.27 -46.33 77.56
N GLU A 46 44.52 -45.91 77.37
CA GLU A 46 44.88 -44.72 76.56
C GLU A 46 44.54 -44.89 75.07
N LEU A 47 44.82 -46.07 74.51
CA LEU A 47 44.42 -46.44 73.14
C LEU A 47 42.89 -46.56 73.01
N GLN A 48 42.18 -47.07 74.02
CA GLN A 48 40.71 -47.08 74.03
C GLN A 48 40.12 -45.68 74.09
N LYS A 49 40.72 -44.77 74.87
CA LYS A 49 40.29 -43.37 74.97
C LYS A 49 40.50 -42.62 73.65
N SER A 50 41.69 -42.72 73.04
CA SER A 50 41.97 -42.11 71.74
C SER A 50 41.14 -42.73 70.60
N LEU A 51 40.81 -44.03 70.68
CA LEU A 51 39.87 -44.66 69.74
C LEU A 51 38.43 -44.13 69.91
N ALA A 52 37.98 -43.86 71.14
CA ALA A 52 36.69 -43.23 71.37
C ALA A 52 36.65 -41.79 70.83
N GLU A 53 37.68 -40.99 71.10
CA GLU A 53 37.81 -39.60 70.63
C GLU A 53 37.89 -39.52 69.08
N THR A 54 38.57 -40.47 68.43
CA THR A 54 38.60 -40.56 66.96
C THR A 54 37.27 -41.05 66.35
N VAL A 55 36.49 -41.86 67.07
CA VAL A 55 35.13 -42.25 66.65
C VAL A 55 34.13 -41.09 66.81
N GLU A 56 34.22 -40.30 67.87
CA GLU A 56 33.35 -39.12 68.06
C GLU A 56 33.68 -38.01 67.06
N THR A 57 34.96 -37.70 66.84
CA THR A 57 35.37 -36.72 65.81
C THR A 57 35.01 -37.19 64.40
N LYS A 58 35.11 -38.49 64.09
CA LYS A 58 34.59 -39.05 62.83
C LYS A 58 33.08 -38.82 62.66
N LYS A 59 32.26 -39.09 63.69
CA LYS A 59 30.82 -38.82 63.65
C LYS A 59 30.50 -37.34 63.44
N LEU A 60 31.25 -36.45 64.09
CA LEU A 60 31.07 -35.00 63.93
C LEU A 60 31.37 -34.57 62.48
N LEU A 61 32.44 -35.09 61.88
CA LEU A 61 32.79 -34.84 60.48
C LEU A 61 31.78 -35.44 59.50
N GLU A 62 31.21 -36.62 59.78
CA GLU A 62 30.15 -37.23 58.97
C GLU A 62 28.86 -36.40 59.02
N ASN A 63 28.48 -35.87 60.20
CA ASN A 63 27.34 -34.94 60.31
C ASN A 63 27.58 -33.63 59.53
N GLN A 64 28.76 -33.02 59.71
CA GLN A 64 29.13 -31.78 59.00
C GLN A 64 29.16 -31.97 57.47
N LEU A 65 29.55 -33.17 56.99
CA LEU A 65 29.53 -33.49 55.57
C LEU A 65 28.10 -33.52 55.00
N GLU A 66 27.13 -34.10 55.72
CA GLU A 66 25.74 -34.12 55.25
C GLU A 66 25.05 -32.74 55.41
N GLU A 67 25.40 -31.95 56.43
CA GLU A 67 24.99 -30.54 56.54
C GLU A 67 25.50 -29.73 55.34
N HIS A 68 26.78 -29.91 54.95
CA HIS A 68 27.34 -29.27 53.76
C HIS A 68 26.67 -29.72 52.45
N LYS A 69 26.38 -31.02 52.29
CA LYS A 69 25.63 -31.52 51.10
C LYS A 69 24.22 -30.94 51.04
N CYS A 70 23.50 -30.87 52.17
CA CYS A 70 22.18 -30.24 52.21
C CYS A 70 22.26 -28.78 51.77
N ALA A 71 23.19 -28.00 52.32
CA ALA A 71 23.41 -26.61 51.91
C ALA A 71 23.83 -26.46 50.44
N GLU A 72 24.64 -27.38 49.90
CA GLU A 72 25.01 -27.43 48.49
C GLU A 72 23.79 -27.71 47.59
N THR A 73 22.91 -28.66 47.97
CA THR A 73 21.68 -28.92 47.21
C THR A 73 20.69 -27.75 47.26
N GLU A 74 20.58 -27.06 48.39
CA GLU A 74 19.74 -25.85 48.52
C GLU A 74 20.30 -24.69 47.69
N MET A 75 21.62 -24.50 47.69
CA MET A 75 22.28 -23.48 46.86
C MET A 75 22.12 -23.80 45.36
N ASN A 76 22.29 -25.05 44.95
CA ASN A 76 22.08 -25.47 43.57
C ASN A 76 20.62 -25.30 43.12
N ALA A 77 19.64 -25.55 44.00
CA ALA A 77 18.23 -25.27 43.71
C ALA A 77 17.98 -23.76 43.49
N LYS A 78 18.54 -22.89 44.35
CA LYS A 78 18.45 -21.42 44.19
C LYS A 78 19.15 -20.93 42.92
N VAL A 79 20.28 -21.52 42.54
CA VAL A 79 20.97 -21.22 41.27
C VAL A 79 20.10 -21.61 40.08
N ALA A 80 19.44 -22.77 40.09
CA ALA A 80 18.52 -23.17 39.03
C ALA A 80 17.28 -22.27 38.92
N GLU A 81 16.72 -21.82 40.05
CA GLU A 81 15.60 -20.87 40.09
C GLU A 81 16.01 -19.49 39.54
N LEU A 82 17.19 -18.99 39.91
CA LEU A 82 17.75 -17.74 39.36
C LEU A 82 18.06 -17.87 37.86
N GLN A 83 18.55 -19.01 37.38
CA GLN A 83 18.77 -19.27 35.95
C GLN A 83 17.46 -19.28 35.16
N LYS A 84 16.37 -19.85 35.72
CA LYS A 84 15.03 -19.81 35.13
C LYS A 84 14.46 -18.39 35.05
N SER A 85 14.58 -17.62 36.14
CA SER A 85 14.20 -16.20 36.19
C SER A 85 15.00 -15.35 35.17
N LEU A 86 16.30 -15.63 35.02
CA LEU A 86 17.15 -14.96 34.03
C LEU A 86 16.75 -15.29 32.58
N LEU A 87 16.34 -16.53 32.31
CA LEU A 87 15.80 -16.90 30.98
C LEU A 87 14.47 -16.20 30.69
N GLU A 88 13.52 -16.19 31.62
CA GLU A 88 12.23 -15.52 31.46
C GLU A 88 12.37 -13.99 31.27
N THR A 89 13.34 -13.37 31.94
CA THR A 89 13.66 -11.95 31.73
C THR A 89 14.41 -11.67 30.42
N VAL A 90 15.23 -12.60 29.92
CA VAL A 90 15.84 -12.50 28.58
C VAL A 90 14.79 -12.67 27.46
N GLU A 91 13.86 -13.62 27.59
CA GLU A 91 12.80 -13.82 26.61
C GLU A 91 11.82 -12.63 26.54
N THR A 92 11.43 -12.08 27.69
CA THR A 92 10.57 -10.89 27.74
C THR A 92 11.26 -9.63 27.22
N ASN A 93 12.54 -9.41 27.52
CA ASN A 93 13.32 -8.32 26.91
C ASN A 93 13.38 -8.46 25.38
N LYS A 94 13.61 -9.67 24.86
CA LYS A 94 13.65 -9.94 23.41
C LYS A 94 12.30 -9.71 22.73
N LEU A 95 11.18 -9.97 23.42
CA LEU A 95 9.84 -9.65 22.94
C LEU A 95 9.61 -8.13 22.88
N LEU A 96 10.03 -7.39 23.90
CA LEU A 96 9.94 -5.92 23.93
C LEU A 96 10.84 -5.26 22.87
N GLU A 97 12.03 -5.80 22.63
CA GLU A 97 12.95 -5.33 21.58
C GLU A 97 12.35 -5.48 20.18
N ASN A 98 11.73 -6.64 19.88
CA ASN A 98 10.97 -6.83 18.64
C ASN A 98 9.80 -5.84 18.51
N GLN A 99 9.02 -5.62 19.57
CA GLN A 99 7.90 -4.67 19.56
C GLN A 99 8.35 -3.22 19.34
N LEU A 100 9.51 -2.84 19.89
CA LEU A 100 10.12 -1.54 19.66
C LEU A 100 10.58 -1.39 18.20
N GLU A 101 11.10 -2.46 17.59
CA GLU A 101 11.46 -2.50 16.16
C GLU A 101 10.23 -2.34 15.27
N GLU A 102 9.14 -3.07 15.56
CA GLU A 102 7.86 -2.95 14.84
C GLU A 102 7.27 -1.52 14.93
N GLN A 103 7.36 -0.88 16.10
CA GLN A 103 6.91 0.51 16.27
C GLN A 103 7.76 1.51 15.46
N LYS A 104 9.09 1.36 15.42
CA LYS A 104 9.95 2.19 14.54
C LYS A 104 9.59 2.01 13.06
N CYS A 105 9.31 0.78 12.63
CA CYS A 105 8.87 0.51 11.25
C CYS A 105 7.53 1.20 10.95
N ALA A 106 6.54 1.11 11.84
CA ALA A 106 5.26 1.81 11.69
C ALA A 106 5.42 3.34 11.68
N GLU A 107 6.29 3.89 12.55
CA GLU A 107 6.58 5.33 12.60
C GLU A 107 7.24 5.83 11.30
N THR A 108 8.20 5.09 10.75
CA THR A 108 8.85 5.45 9.48
C THR A 108 7.89 5.35 8.29
N GLU A 109 7.01 4.35 8.24
CA GLU A 109 5.95 4.25 7.23
C GLU A 109 4.96 5.42 7.34
N MET A 110 4.58 5.80 8.57
CA MET A 110 3.66 6.92 8.79
C MET A 110 4.30 8.27 8.42
N ASN A 111 5.58 8.47 8.73
CA ASN A 111 6.34 9.65 8.30
C ASN A 111 6.53 9.72 6.78
N ALA A 112 6.68 8.59 6.10
CA ALA A 112 6.66 8.54 4.63
C ALA A 112 5.29 8.99 4.07
N LYS A 113 4.18 8.53 4.65
CA LYS A 113 2.81 8.94 4.27
C LYS A 113 2.49 10.40 4.63
N VAL A 114 3.07 10.95 5.70
CA VAL A 114 2.95 12.39 6.02
C VAL A 114 3.69 13.23 4.99
N ALA A 115 4.91 12.84 4.60
CA ALA A 115 5.59 13.48 3.47
C ALA A 115 4.78 13.34 2.17
N GLU A 116 4.09 12.21 1.97
CA GLU A 116 3.18 11.99 0.84
C GLU A 116 2.04 13.00 0.80
N LEU A 117 1.31 13.15 1.90
CA LEU A 117 0.19 14.10 1.96
C LEU A 117 0.65 15.56 1.92
N GLN A 118 1.74 15.91 2.62
CA GLN A 118 2.35 17.25 2.55
C GLN A 118 2.68 17.62 1.11
N LYS A 119 3.24 16.67 0.35
CA LYS A 119 3.54 16.88 -1.04
C LYS A 119 2.28 17.00 -1.89
N SER A 120 1.29 16.11 -1.79
CA SER A 120 0.08 16.20 -2.62
C SER A 120 -0.69 17.52 -2.39
N LEU A 121 -0.69 18.02 -1.15
CA LEU A 121 -1.23 19.34 -0.82
C LEU A 121 -0.45 20.46 -1.53
N VAL A 122 0.88 20.35 -1.52
CA VAL A 122 1.79 21.26 -2.20
C VAL A 122 1.55 21.14 -3.72
N GLU A 123 1.45 19.95 -4.34
CA GLU A 123 1.06 19.76 -5.76
C GLU A 123 -0.21 20.53 -6.17
N THR A 124 -1.27 20.48 -5.35
CA THR A 124 -2.51 21.22 -5.62
C THR A 124 -2.38 22.75 -5.52
N VAL A 125 -1.34 23.27 -4.86
CA VAL A 125 -1.11 24.72 -4.74
C VAL A 125 -0.48 25.32 -6.01
N GLU A 126 0.41 24.62 -6.74
CA GLU A 126 0.90 25.10 -8.06
C GLU A 126 -0.28 25.15 -9.01
N THR A 127 -1.04 24.06 -9.09
CA THR A 127 -2.11 23.95 -10.09
C THR A 127 -3.18 25.01 -9.88
N ASN A 128 -3.51 25.36 -8.62
CA ASN A 128 -4.41 26.47 -8.32
C ASN A 128 -3.81 27.83 -8.72
N LYS A 129 -2.52 28.05 -8.47
CA LYS A 129 -1.82 29.32 -8.77
C LYS A 129 -1.63 29.55 -10.27
N LEU A 130 -1.30 28.49 -11.01
CA LEU A 130 -1.26 28.49 -12.47
C LEU A 130 -2.65 28.74 -13.08
N LEU A 131 -3.71 28.16 -12.51
CA LEU A 131 -5.10 28.44 -12.92
C LEU A 131 -5.53 29.88 -12.59
N GLU A 132 -5.08 30.43 -11.46
CA GLU A 132 -5.34 31.83 -11.08
C GLU A 132 -4.63 32.81 -12.03
N ASN A 133 -3.39 32.53 -12.41
CA ASN A 133 -2.68 33.27 -13.46
C ASN A 133 -3.40 33.20 -14.82
N GLN A 134 -3.79 32.00 -15.27
CA GLN A 134 -4.53 31.82 -16.53
C GLN A 134 -5.89 32.53 -16.52
N LEU A 135 -6.55 32.62 -15.36
CA LEU A 135 -7.79 33.37 -15.19
C LEU A 135 -7.55 34.89 -15.32
N GLU A 136 -6.46 35.42 -14.75
CA GLU A 136 -6.06 36.82 -14.92
C GLU A 136 -5.65 37.14 -16.36
N GLU A 137 -4.90 36.28 -17.04
CA GLU A 137 -4.61 36.40 -18.48
C GLU A 137 -5.91 36.46 -19.31
N HIS A 138 -6.88 35.58 -19.03
CA HIS A 138 -8.17 35.59 -19.71
C HIS A 138 -8.95 36.89 -19.48
N LYS A 139 -8.95 37.45 -18.26
CA LYS A 139 -9.55 38.77 -17.98
C LYS A 139 -8.84 39.91 -18.73
N CYS A 140 -7.51 39.84 -18.86
CA CYS A 140 -6.75 40.82 -19.63
C CYS A 140 -7.12 40.76 -21.12
N ALA A 141 -7.19 39.57 -21.70
CA ALA A 141 -7.63 39.37 -23.08
C ALA A 141 -9.11 39.78 -23.29
N GLU A 142 -10.00 39.51 -22.33
CA GLU A 142 -11.40 39.94 -22.38
C GLU A 142 -11.54 41.47 -22.31
N THR A 143 -10.79 42.14 -21.43
CA THR A 143 -10.81 43.62 -21.35
C THR A 143 -10.21 44.28 -22.59
N GLU A 144 -9.14 43.71 -23.18
CA GLU A 144 -8.60 44.15 -24.46
C GLU A 144 -9.61 43.97 -25.62
N MET A 145 -10.30 42.83 -25.66
CA MET A 145 -11.32 42.57 -26.68
C MET A 145 -12.54 43.49 -26.52
N ASN A 146 -12.97 43.75 -25.29
CA ASN A 146 -14.04 44.71 -25.00
C ASN A 146 -13.64 46.16 -25.38
N ALA A 147 -12.37 46.55 -25.18
CA ALA A 147 -11.87 47.85 -25.64
C ALA A 147 -11.91 47.96 -27.17
N LYS A 148 -11.48 46.92 -27.89
CA LYS A 148 -11.58 46.85 -29.37
C LYS A 148 -13.03 46.88 -29.85
N VAL A 149 -13.96 46.24 -29.15
CA VAL A 149 -15.40 46.32 -29.44
C VAL A 149 -15.93 47.74 -29.25
N ALA A 150 -15.52 48.45 -28.19
CA ALA A 150 -15.90 49.85 -27.98
C ALA A 150 -15.32 50.80 -29.05
N GLU A 151 -14.09 50.57 -29.51
CA GLU A 151 -13.47 51.33 -30.61
C GLU A 151 -14.19 51.08 -31.96
N LEU A 152 -14.56 49.82 -32.25
CA LEU A 152 -15.38 49.47 -33.42
C LEU A 152 -16.80 50.05 -33.33
N GLN A 153 -17.41 50.11 -32.14
CA GLN A 153 -18.70 50.79 -31.95
C GLN A 153 -18.59 52.30 -32.17
N LYS A 154 -17.53 52.95 -31.65
CA LYS A 154 -17.30 54.39 -31.83
C LYS A 154 -17.08 54.76 -33.30
N SER A 155 -16.21 54.03 -34.00
CA SER A 155 -15.98 54.23 -35.45
C SER A 155 -17.23 53.89 -36.29
N LEU A 156 -18.05 52.93 -35.88
CA LEU A 156 -19.35 52.68 -36.51
C LEU A 156 -20.32 53.87 -36.33
N VAL A 157 -20.39 54.48 -35.14
CA VAL A 157 -21.19 55.71 -34.92
C VAL A 157 -20.67 56.85 -35.81
N GLU A 158 -19.35 57.08 -35.86
CA GLU A 158 -18.74 58.12 -36.70
C GLU A 158 -19.01 57.91 -38.20
N THR A 159 -19.01 56.66 -38.68
CA THR A 159 -19.40 56.35 -40.09
C THR A 159 -20.90 56.53 -40.35
N VAL A 160 -21.77 56.32 -39.35
CA VAL A 160 -23.21 56.60 -39.47
C VAL A 160 -23.50 58.11 -39.45
N GLU A 161 -22.81 58.87 -38.61
CA GLU A 161 -22.96 60.34 -38.55
C GLU A 161 -22.43 61.02 -39.82
N THR A 162 -21.25 60.61 -40.30
CA THR A 162 -20.71 61.13 -41.58
C THR A 162 -21.56 60.73 -42.78
N LYS A 163 -22.11 59.50 -42.81
CA LYS A 163 -23.09 59.11 -43.83
C LYS A 163 -24.33 60.00 -43.78
N LYS A 164 -24.88 60.27 -42.60
CA LYS A 164 -26.06 61.15 -42.43
C LYS A 164 -25.79 62.58 -42.87
N LEU A 165 -24.59 63.10 -42.62
CA LEU A 165 -24.15 64.42 -43.11
C LEU A 165 -24.08 64.45 -44.64
N LEU A 166 -23.55 63.40 -45.28
CA LEU A 166 -23.50 63.27 -46.74
C LEU A 166 -24.91 63.11 -47.36
N GLU A 167 -25.81 62.40 -46.69
CA GLU A 167 -27.23 62.31 -47.11
C GLU A 167 -27.93 63.67 -47.04
N ASN A 168 -27.70 64.46 -45.98
CA ASN A 168 -28.20 65.84 -45.89
C ASN A 168 -27.64 66.74 -47.01
N GLN A 169 -26.32 66.72 -47.21
CA GLN A 169 -25.65 67.52 -48.27
C GLN A 169 -26.14 67.12 -49.68
N LEU A 170 -26.46 65.85 -49.90
CA LEU A 170 -27.03 65.38 -51.16
C LEU A 170 -28.46 65.92 -51.41
N GLU A 171 -29.30 66.01 -50.37
CA GLU A 171 -30.63 66.65 -50.50
C GLU A 171 -30.52 68.17 -50.66
N GLU A 172 -29.59 68.85 -49.97
CA GLU A 172 -29.29 70.27 -50.19
C GLU A 172 -28.84 70.53 -51.64
N HIS A 173 -27.95 69.70 -52.18
CA HIS A 173 -27.52 69.78 -53.58
C HIS A 173 -28.68 69.54 -54.56
N LYS A 174 -29.58 68.58 -54.31
CA LYS A 174 -30.79 68.37 -55.14
C LYS A 174 -31.73 69.58 -55.10
N CYS A 175 -31.90 70.19 -53.93
CA CYS A 175 -32.71 71.41 -53.80
C CYS A 175 -32.10 72.55 -54.62
N ALA A 176 -30.79 72.79 -54.49
CA ALA A 176 -30.08 73.80 -55.28
C ALA A 176 -30.11 73.49 -56.79
N GLU A 177 -30.02 72.23 -57.20
CA GLU A 177 -30.15 71.80 -58.61
C GLU A 177 -31.56 72.06 -59.15
N THR A 178 -32.62 71.75 -58.39
CA THR A 178 -34.01 72.05 -58.82
C THR A 178 -34.28 73.56 -58.88
N GLU A 179 -33.73 74.35 -57.94
CA GLU A 179 -33.82 75.82 -57.97
C GLU A 179 -33.05 76.41 -59.17
N MET A 180 -31.85 75.90 -59.46
CA MET A 180 -31.07 76.30 -60.63
C MET A 180 -31.79 75.95 -61.94
N ASN A 181 -32.36 74.75 -62.04
CA ASN A 181 -33.14 74.34 -63.22
C ASN A 181 -34.41 75.20 -63.40
N ALA A 182 -35.07 75.62 -62.32
CA ALA A 182 -36.19 76.57 -62.38
C ALA A 182 -35.73 77.94 -62.91
N LYS A 183 -34.61 78.49 -62.40
CA LYS A 183 -34.02 79.74 -62.88
C LYS A 183 -33.57 79.65 -64.35
N VAL A 184 -33.05 78.50 -64.79
CA VAL A 184 -32.70 78.25 -66.20
C VAL A 184 -33.95 78.26 -67.08
N ALA A 185 -35.06 77.67 -66.64
CA ALA A 185 -36.33 77.72 -67.37
C ALA A 185 -36.91 79.15 -67.45
N GLU A 186 -36.79 79.95 -66.39
CA GLU A 186 -37.22 81.35 -66.36
C GLU A 186 -36.34 82.26 -67.26
N LEU A 187 -35.03 82.02 -67.28
CA LEU A 187 -34.10 82.66 -68.22
C LEU A 187 -34.36 82.24 -69.67
N GLN A 188 -34.71 80.98 -69.92
CA GLN A 188 -35.12 80.53 -71.27
C GLN A 188 -36.43 81.21 -71.72
N LYS A 189 -37.42 81.34 -70.82
CA LYS A 189 -38.69 82.03 -71.13
C LYS A 189 -38.49 83.51 -71.45
N SER A 190 -37.74 84.24 -70.61
CA SER A 190 -37.41 85.65 -70.84
C SER A 190 -36.50 85.87 -72.06
N LEU A 191 -35.65 84.90 -72.41
CA LEU A 191 -34.90 84.91 -73.68
C LEU A 191 -35.82 84.76 -74.89
N VAL A 192 -36.85 83.91 -74.84
CA VAL A 192 -37.86 83.83 -75.92
C VAL A 192 -38.63 85.14 -76.05
N GLU A 193 -39.12 85.69 -74.94
CA GLU A 193 -39.88 86.96 -74.93
C GLU A 193 -39.05 88.15 -75.47
N THR A 194 -37.75 88.20 -75.16
CA THR A 194 -36.85 89.23 -75.70
C THR A 194 -36.46 89.00 -77.16
N VAL A 195 -36.35 87.75 -77.63
CA VAL A 195 -36.17 87.43 -79.06
C VAL A 195 -37.41 87.80 -79.88
N GLU A 196 -38.61 87.54 -79.38
CA GLU A 196 -39.86 87.98 -80.02
C GLU A 196 -39.97 89.51 -80.04
N SER A 197 -39.63 90.18 -78.94
CA SER A 197 -39.58 91.65 -78.86
C SER A 197 -38.57 92.25 -79.85
N LYS A 198 -37.38 91.66 -79.98
CA LYS A 198 -36.37 92.08 -80.96
C LYS A 198 -36.89 91.93 -82.39
N LYS A 199 -37.57 90.82 -82.70
CA LYS A 199 -38.16 90.58 -84.03
C LYS A 199 -39.23 91.62 -84.38
N GLN A 200 -40.04 92.06 -83.41
CA GLN A 200 -41.00 93.15 -83.60
C GLN A 200 -40.29 94.50 -83.87
N LEU A 201 -39.18 94.78 -83.17
CA LEU A 201 -38.39 96.00 -83.36
C LEU A 201 -37.63 96.04 -84.70
N GLU A 202 -37.13 94.90 -85.19
CA GLU A 202 -36.55 94.80 -86.54
C GLU A 202 -37.62 95.08 -87.61
N GLN A 203 -38.86 94.59 -87.40
CA GLN A 203 -39.98 94.85 -88.31
C GLN A 203 -40.48 96.31 -88.31
N THR A 204 -40.38 97.05 -87.19
CA THR A 204 -40.68 98.49 -87.19
C THR A 204 -39.55 99.33 -87.76
N LEU A 205 -38.30 98.91 -87.63
CA LEU A 205 -37.14 99.60 -88.20
C LEU A 205 -37.16 99.60 -89.73
N ASP A 206 -37.49 98.46 -90.36
CA ASP A 206 -37.62 98.36 -91.82
C ASP A 206 -38.71 99.31 -92.38
N ASN A 207 -39.83 99.44 -91.69
CA ASN A 207 -40.91 100.37 -92.07
C ASN A 207 -40.41 101.82 -92.03
N HIS A 208 -39.74 102.25 -90.95
CA HIS A 208 -39.20 103.60 -90.84
C HIS A 208 -38.10 103.90 -91.88
N GLN A 209 -37.32 102.89 -92.31
CA GLN A 209 -36.36 103.06 -93.41
C GLN A 209 -37.01 103.24 -94.79
N GLN A 210 -38.26 102.81 -94.99
CA GLN A 210 -39.02 103.13 -96.21
C GLN A 210 -39.56 104.56 -96.18
N ASP A 211 -40.12 105.00 -95.05
CA ASP A 211 -40.68 106.36 -94.93
C ASP A 211 -39.61 107.47 -95.02
N HIS A 212 -38.41 107.27 -94.44
CA HIS A 212 -37.33 108.27 -94.52
C HIS A 212 -36.93 108.58 -95.98
N LYS A 213 -36.82 107.55 -96.83
CA LYS A 213 -36.49 107.68 -98.26
C LYS A 213 -37.58 108.42 -99.05
N ARG A 214 -38.80 108.52 -98.52
CA ARG A 214 -39.93 109.21 -99.14
C ARG A 214 -39.86 110.72 -98.86
N VAL A 215 -39.70 111.10 -97.59
CA VAL A 215 -39.63 112.51 -97.14
C VAL A 215 -38.42 113.24 -97.74
N GLU A 216 -37.28 112.56 -97.86
CA GLU A 216 -36.04 113.12 -98.42
C GLU A 216 -36.20 113.56 -99.90
N THR A 217 -37.10 112.92 -100.66
CA THR A 217 -37.40 113.33 -102.04
C THR A 217 -38.35 114.53 -102.13
N GLU A 218 -39.20 114.78 -101.14
CA GLU A 218 -40.12 115.93 -101.13
C GLU A 218 -39.48 117.22 -100.60
N MET A 219 -38.48 117.11 -99.72
CA MET A 219 -37.84 118.26 -99.08
C MET A 219 -36.92 119.02 -100.05
N ASN A 220 -36.19 118.31 -100.91
CA ASN A 220 -35.30 118.90 -101.90
C ASN A 220 -36.03 119.70 -103.00
N ALA A 221 -37.33 119.43 -103.24
CA ALA A 221 -38.12 120.11 -104.26
C ALA A 221 -38.68 121.49 -103.86
N LYS A 222 -38.51 121.92 -102.59
CA LYS A 222 -39.16 123.12 -102.03
C LYS A 222 -38.20 124.28 -101.72
N LEU A 223 -36.88 124.07 -101.84
CA LEU A 223 -35.88 125.07 -101.42
C LEU A 223 -35.54 126.11 -102.52
N GLU A 224 -35.66 125.76 -103.80
CA GLU A 224 -35.28 126.66 -104.91
C GLU A 224 -36.37 127.70 -105.29
N GLN A 225 -37.61 127.56 -104.82
CA GLN A 225 -38.73 128.40 -105.28
C GLN A 225 -38.92 129.72 -104.49
N ALA A 226 -38.12 129.96 -103.44
CA ALA A 226 -38.44 130.96 -102.40
C ALA A 226 -37.55 132.22 -102.36
N LEU A 227 -36.57 132.38 -103.28
CA LEU A 227 -35.50 133.39 -103.13
C LEU A 227 -35.57 134.61 -104.07
N GLU A 228 -36.61 134.76 -104.91
CA GLU A 228 -36.60 135.76 -106.01
C GLU A 228 -37.72 136.83 -105.96
N LYS A 229 -38.63 136.82 -104.98
CA LYS A 229 -39.82 137.71 -105.00
C LYS A 229 -40.30 138.27 -103.65
N GLN A 230 -39.59 139.28 -103.12
CA GLN A 230 -40.23 140.59 -102.82
C GLN A 230 -39.17 141.65 -102.43
N GLN A 231 -38.66 142.38 -103.41
CA GLN A 231 -37.82 143.57 -103.23
C GLN A 231 -38.55 144.83 -103.74
N ASP A 232 -39.83 144.98 -103.38
CA ASP A 232 -40.75 145.90 -104.09
C ASP A 232 -41.79 146.59 -103.18
N GLN A 233 -41.40 146.99 -101.96
CA GLN A 233 -42.21 147.81 -101.04
C GLN A 233 -41.40 148.88 -100.28
N HIS A 234 -40.57 149.66 -100.99
CA HIS A 234 -39.93 150.86 -100.42
C HIS A 234 -40.00 152.08 -101.36
N LEU A 235 -41.21 152.58 -101.65
CA LEU A 235 -41.35 153.87 -102.33
C LEU A 235 -42.63 154.66 -101.97
N ARG A 236 -42.70 155.13 -100.72
CA ARG A 236 -43.45 156.35 -100.35
C ARG A 236 -42.70 157.19 -99.30
N HIS A 237 -41.72 157.95 -99.77
CA HIS A 237 -41.32 159.30 -99.26
C HIS A 237 -40.68 159.38 -97.85
N GLN A 238 -39.53 160.03 -97.58
CA GLN A 238 -38.70 161.02 -98.30
C GLN A 238 -39.51 162.26 -98.75
N CYS A 239 -39.49 163.42 -98.08
CA CYS A 239 -38.41 164.18 -97.39
C CYS A 239 -38.92 164.85 -96.09
N GLU A 240 -38.22 165.70 -95.33
CA GLU A 240 -36.94 166.45 -95.43
C GLU A 240 -36.19 166.27 -94.08
N GLN A 241 -34.99 165.69 -93.98
CA GLN A 241 -33.66 166.20 -94.34
C GLN A 241 -33.27 167.60 -93.77
N GLU A 242 -32.50 167.56 -92.68
CA GLU A 242 -31.41 168.47 -92.28
C GLU A 242 -31.60 170.00 -92.36
N LYS A 243 -31.66 170.65 -91.18
CA LYS A 243 -31.02 171.96 -91.01
C LYS A 243 -30.57 172.27 -89.58
N SER A 244 -29.35 172.81 -89.52
CA SER A 244 -28.74 173.56 -88.40
C SER A 244 -28.79 172.95 -86.99
N ASN A 245 -27.68 172.31 -86.63
CA ASN A 245 -27.08 172.48 -85.30
C ASN A 245 -26.80 173.97 -84.97
N ILE A 246 -26.43 174.24 -83.72
CA ILE A 246 -25.94 175.51 -83.10
C ILE A 246 -26.94 176.17 -82.12
N LYS A 247 -27.18 175.49 -80.98
CA LYS A 247 -27.38 176.14 -79.66
C LYS A 247 -27.10 175.20 -78.47
N ILE A 248 -26.08 174.34 -78.60
CA ILE A 248 -25.44 173.72 -77.42
C ILE A 248 -24.55 174.79 -76.79
N THR A 249 -24.88 175.26 -75.57
CA THR A 249 -23.94 175.92 -74.62
C THR A 249 -24.61 176.27 -73.29
N GLU A 250 -25.80 176.90 -73.32
CA GLU A 250 -26.27 177.72 -72.18
C GLU A 250 -26.97 176.95 -71.04
N LEU A 251 -27.35 175.67 -71.24
CA LEU A 251 -27.97 174.83 -70.20
C LEU A 251 -27.01 173.79 -69.56
N GLN A 252 -25.75 173.72 -69.99
CA GLN A 252 -24.81 172.70 -69.50
C GLN A 252 -24.22 173.02 -68.12
N LYS A 253 -24.34 174.25 -67.62
CA LYS A 253 -23.63 174.74 -66.42
C LYS A 253 -24.32 174.45 -65.07
N CYS A 254 -25.38 173.64 -65.05
CA CYS A 254 -26.09 173.28 -63.81
C CYS A 254 -26.22 171.76 -63.58
N LEU A 255 -25.49 170.95 -64.36
CA LEU A 255 -25.46 169.49 -64.22
C LEU A 255 -24.18 169.00 -63.52
N GLU A 256 -23.06 169.68 -63.79
CA GLU A 256 -21.69 169.24 -63.50
C GLU A 256 -21.38 169.12 -61.98
N ASP A 257 -21.92 170.05 -61.18
CA ASP A 257 -21.78 170.04 -59.71
C ASP A 257 -22.49 168.82 -59.04
N ALA A 258 -23.45 168.18 -59.71
CA ALA A 258 -24.16 167.02 -59.18
C ALA A 258 -23.44 165.69 -59.46
N GLU A 259 -22.65 165.61 -60.53
CA GLU A 259 -21.99 164.36 -60.94
C GLU A 259 -20.71 164.08 -60.14
N THR A 260 -19.98 165.13 -59.73
CA THR A 260 -18.76 165.00 -58.91
C THR A 260 -19.04 164.38 -57.54
N ALA A 261 -20.14 164.78 -56.88
CA ALA A 261 -20.56 164.22 -55.59
C ALA A 261 -21.04 162.76 -55.71
N LYS A 262 -21.62 162.37 -56.85
CA LYS A 262 -22.06 161.00 -57.14
C LYS A 262 -20.88 160.04 -57.25
N GLN A 263 -19.83 160.42 -58.00
CA GLN A 263 -18.70 159.53 -58.30
C GLN A 263 -17.93 159.10 -57.03
N GLN A 264 -17.68 160.02 -56.10
CA GLN A 264 -16.94 159.71 -54.86
C GLN A 264 -17.66 158.69 -53.96
N LEU A 265 -19.00 158.65 -54.02
CA LEU A 265 -19.79 157.71 -53.24
C LEU A 265 -19.72 156.29 -53.83
N THR A 266 -19.80 156.14 -55.16
CA THR A 266 -19.60 154.85 -55.86
C THR A 266 -18.21 154.27 -55.62
N ASP A 267 -17.17 155.09 -55.79
CA ASP A 267 -15.77 154.74 -55.54
C ASP A 267 -15.51 154.22 -54.11
N THR A 268 -16.27 154.73 -53.13
CA THR A 268 -16.19 154.31 -51.73
C THR A 268 -16.95 152.99 -51.51
N LEU A 269 -18.10 152.81 -52.16
CA LEU A 269 -18.93 151.61 -52.05
C LEU A 269 -18.25 150.39 -52.69
N GLU A 270 -17.62 150.54 -53.87
CA GLU A 270 -16.93 149.44 -54.56
C GLU A 270 -15.71 148.91 -53.77
N ARG A 271 -14.97 149.81 -53.08
CA ARG A 271 -13.89 149.41 -52.18
C ARG A 271 -14.40 148.57 -51.00
N GLN A 272 -15.55 148.93 -50.42
CA GLN A 272 -16.17 148.10 -49.38
C GLN A 272 -16.68 146.76 -49.94
N TYR A 273 -17.28 146.76 -51.14
CA TYR A 273 -17.81 145.55 -51.78
C TYR A 273 -16.70 144.54 -52.13
N THR A 274 -15.53 145.01 -52.57
CA THR A 274 -14.36 144.16 -52.82
C THR A 274 -13.76 143.59 -51.54
N ILE A 275 -13.70 144.36 -50.45
CA ILE A 275 -13.28 143.87 -49.13
C ILE A 275 -14.25 142.80 -48.59
N VAL A 276 -15.57 143.06 -48.63
CA VAL A 276 -16.59 142.09 -48.20
C VAL A 276 -16.51 140.81 -49.01
N ARG A 277 -16.41 140.89 -50.35
CA ARG A 277 -16.21 139.72 -51.22
C ARG A 277 -14.95 138.93 -50.88
N GLY A 278 -13.85 139.60 -50.54
CA GLY A 278 -12.61 138.95 -50.08
C GLY A 278 -12.82 138.16 -48.78
N LEU A 279 -13.49 138.76 -47.80
CA LEU A 279 -13.83 138.12 -46.53
C LEU A 279 -14.83 136.95 -46.71
N THR A 280 -15.80 137.06 -47.62
CA THR A 280 -16.71 135.96 -47.95
C THR A 280 -15.97 134.75 -48.52
N VAL A 281 -15.01 134.96 -49.42
CA VAL A 281 -14.18 133.86 -49.97
C VAL A 281 -13.29 133.24 -48.88
N GLN A 282 -12.71 134.04 -47.99
CA GLN A 282 -11.94 133.51 -46.86
C GLN A 282 -12.80 132.67 -45.89
N LEU A 283 -14.02 133.13 -45.57
CA LEU A 283 -14.99 132.36 -44.78
C LEU A 283 -15.42 131.07 -45.48
N GLN A 284 -15.63 131.10 -46.80
CA GLN A 284 -15.99 129.90 -47.56
C GLN A 284 -14.86 128.87 -47.59
N ASN A 285 -13.62 129.31 -47.79
CA ASN A 285 -12.44 128.43 -47.74
C ASN A 285 -12.25 127.81 -46.35
N LEU A 286 -12.32 128.62 -45.29
CA LEU A 286 -12.23 128.13 -43.89
C LEU A 286 -13.38 127.16 -43.55
N SER A 287 -14.58 127.37 -44.10
CA SER A 287 -15.71 126.45 -43.94
C SER A 287 -15.48 125.13 -44.68
N GLN A 288 -14.81 125.13 -45.83
CA GLN A 288 -14.43 123.90 -46.53
C GLN A 288 -13.32 123.17 -45.78
N GLU A 289 -12.26 123.86 -45.36
CA GLU A 289 -11.17 123.28 -44.57
C GLU A 289 -11.69 122.66 -43.27
N HIS A 290 -12.61 123.33 -42.57
CA HIS A 290 -13.28 122.77 -41.39
C HIS A 290 -14.12 121.53 -41.74
N GLY A 291 -14.84 121.53 -42.86
CA GLY A 291 -15.60 120.35 -43.33
C GLY A 291 -14.68 119.16 -43.59
N GLU A 292 -13.58 119.38 -44.30
CA GLU A 292 -12.57 118.34 -44.56
C GLU A 292 -11.88 117.84 -43.29
N VAL A 293 -11.63 118.70 -42.31
CA VAL A 293 -11.07 118.32 -41.00
C VAL A 293 -12.08 117.52 -40.17
N CYS A 294 -13.38 117.84 -40.23
CA CYS A 294 -14.43 116.99 -39.65
C CYS A 294 -14.43 115.60 -40.29
N SER A 295 -14.54 115.50 -41.62
CA SER A 295 -14.56 114.19 -42.29
C SER A 295 -13.32 113.35 -42.00
N LYS A 296 -12.12 113.97 -41.99
CA LYS A 296 -10.85 113.29 -41.64
C LYS A 296 -10.79 112.87 -40.17
N ARG A 297 -11.52 113.54 -39.27
CA ARG A 297 -11.67 113.13 -37.87
C ARG A 297 -12.64 111.97 -37.74
N ASP A 298 -13.81 112.05 -38.35
CA ASP A 298 -14.83 111.00 -38.29
C ASP A 298 -14.24 109.68 -38.84
N GLU A 299 -13.50 109.78 -39.95
CA GLU A 299 -12.68 108.70 -40.52
C GLU A 299 -11.61 108.12 -39.58
N LEU A 300 -11.11 108.87 -38.59
CA LEU A 300 -10.11 108.41 -37.61
C LEU A 300 -10.78 107.83 -36.36
N ASP A 301 -11.89 108.42 -35.93
CA ASP A 301 -12.71 107.92 -34.83
C ASP A 301 -13.30 106.54 -35.22
N GLU A 302 -13.82 106.35 -36.45
CA GLU A 302 -14.23 105.03 -36.99
C GLU A 302 -13.09 103.99 -36.99
N LYS A 303 -11.90 104.36 -37.50
CA LYS A 303 -10.73 103.46 -37.53
C LYS A 303 -10.22 103.12 -36.12
N SER A 304 -10.41 104.01 -35.16
CA SER A 304 -10.09 103.79 -33.74
C SER A 304 -11.06 102.80 -33.09
N GLU A 305 -12.37 102.90 -33.40
CA GLU A 305 -13.37 101.93 -32.96
C GLU A 305 -13.14 100.54 -33.59
N GLU A 306 -12.82 100.47 -34.89
CA GLU A 306 -12.52 99.20 -35.56
C GLU A 306 -11.28 98.52 -34.95
N LEU A 307 -10.18 99.25 -34.75
CA LEU A 307 -8.97 98.73 -34.09
C LEU A 307 -9.25 98.29 -32.64
N SER A 308 -10.11 99.00 -31.92
CA SER A 308 -10.52 98.63 -30.56
C SER A 308 -11.33 97.33 -30.53
N ALA A 309 -12.25 97.16 -31.48
CA ALA A 309 -13.00 95.91 -31.65
C ALA A 309 -12.09 94.74 -32.06
N GLN A 310 -11.16 94.97 -33.01
CA GLN A 310 -10.17 93.97 -33.39
C GLN A 310 -9.31 93.52 -32.19
N LEU A 311 -8.81 94.48 -31.38
CA LEU A 311 -8.05 94.20 -30.16
C LEU A 311 -8.82 93.35 -29.15
N GLU A 312 -10.09 93.67 -28.88
CA GLU A 312 -10.91 92.84 -27.98
C GLU A 312 -11.18 91.45 -28.57
N THR A 313 -11.45 91.29 -29.87
CA THR A 313 -11.58 89.92 -30.44
C THR A 313 -10.29 89.11 -30.35
N MET A 314 -9.12 89.76 -30.43
CA MET A 314 -7.81 89.10 -30.28
C MET A 314 -7.50 88.77 -28.83
N LYS A 315 -7.90 89.63 -27.88
CA LYS A 315 -7.79 89.40 -26.44
C LYS A 315 -8.65 88.21 -25.99
N ASN A 316 -9.94 88.20 -26.34
CA ASN A 316 -10.82 87.06 -26.02
C ASN A 316 -10.29 85.73 -26.60
N LYS A 317 -9.74 85.73 -27.82
CA LYS A 317 -9.07 84.55 -28.41
C LYS A 317 -7.82 84.11 -27.63
N ALA A 318 -7.06 85.06 -27.07
CA ALA A 318 -5.91 84.75 -26.22
C ALA A 318 -6.35 84.12 -24.89
N ASP A 319 -7.38 84.68 -24.25
CA ASP A 319 -7.95 84.19 -22.99
C ASP A 319 -8.56 82.78 -23.16
N ASP A 320 -9.22 82.52 -24.30
CA ASP A 320 -9.71 81.19 -24.70
C ASP A 320 -8.57 80.17 -24.92
N LEU A 321 -7.47 80.60 -25.55
CA LEU A 321 -6.30 79.74 -25.80
C LEU A 321 -5.51 79.47 -24.51
N GLU A 322 -5.37 80.44 -23.62
CA GLU A 322 -4.77 80.23 -22.29
C GLU A 322 -5.64 79.27 -21.46
N SER A 323 -6.96 79.45 -21.47
CA SER A 323 -7.93 78.53 -20.85
C SER A 323 -7.85 77.11 -21.39
N GLN A 324 -7.56 76.92 -22.69
CA GLN A 324 -7.33 75.61 -23.30
C GLN A 324 -5.97 75.03 -22.89
N CYS A 325 -4.91 75.84 -22.89
CA CYS A 325 -3.58 75.42 -22.45
C CYS A 325 -3.56 74.95 -20.99
N ILE A 326 -4.25 75.65 -20.09
CA ILE A 326 -4.39 75.25 -18.68
C ILE A 326 -5.08 73.88 -18.58
N LYS A 327 -6.24 73.70 -19.25
CA LYS A 327 -6.99 72.42 -19.26
C LYS A 327 -6.19 71.26 -19.85
N LEU A 328 -5.30 71.52 -20.82
CA LEU A 328 -4.39 70.52 -21.37
C LEU A 328 -3.25 70.20 -20.40
N LEU A 329 -2.71 71.20 -19.68
CA LEU A 329 -1.68 71.01 -18.68
C LEU A 329 -2.19 70.20 -17.47
N GLU A 330 -3.42 70.45 -17.03
CA GLU A 330 -4.10 69.68 -15.97
C GLU A 330 -4.30 68.21 -16.38
N LYS A 331 -4.79 67.97 -17.61
CA LYS A 331 -4.93 66.61 -18.17
C LYS A 331 -3.59 65.89 -18.29
N ALA A 332 -2.54 66.58 -18.76
CA ALA A 332 -1.20 66.01 -18.82
C ALA A 332 -0.65 65.71 -17.41
N SER A 333 -0.98 66.52 -16.40
CA SER A 333 -0.59 66.30 -15.01
C SER A 333 -1.26 65.05 -14.43
N THR A 334 -2.58 64.90 -14.58
CA THR A 334 -3.31 63.73 -14.07
C THR A 334 -2.90 62.44 -14.79
N GLN A 335 -2.74 62.46 -16.11
CA GLN A 335 -2.22 61.32 -16.88
C GLN A 335 -0.80 60.91 -16.43
N ASN A 336 0.07 61.86 -16.11
CA ASN A 336 1.41 61.52 -15.57
C ASN A 336 1.34 60.90 -14.17
N GLN A 337 0.38 61.28 -13.32
CA GLN A 337 0.16 60.65 -12.02
C GLN A 337 -0.38 59.22 -12.18
N GLU A 338 -1.35 59.01 -13.08
CA GLU A 338 -1.89 57.69 -13.44
C GLU A 338 -0.80 56.76 -13.99
N ILE A 339 0.05 57.24 -14.91
CA ILE A 339 1.20 56.51 -15.45
C ILE A 339 2.22 56.14 -14.35
N LEU A 340 2.37 56.95 -13.29
CA LEU A 340 3.25 56.61 -12.17
C LEU A 340 2.65 55.50 -11.29
N LEU A 341 1.35 55.54 -11.00
CA LEU A 341 0.64 54.48 -10.26
C LEU A 341 0.70 53.15 -11.03
N LEU A 342 0.36 53.16 -12.33
CA LEU A 342 0.43 51.98 -13.19
C LEU A 342 1.85 51.39 -13.28
N LYS A 343 2.90 52.23 -13.26
CA LYS A 343 4.31 51.79 -13.19
C LYS A 343 4.71 51.21 -11.83
N GLU A 344 4.02 51.58 -10.76
CA GLU A 344 4.22 50.97 -9.44
C GLU A 344 3.50 49.62 -9.36
N ASP A 345 2.28 49.53 -9.88
CA ASP A 345 1.49 48.30 -9.88
C ASP A 345 2.04 47.23 -10.84
N LEU A 346 2.63 47.63 -11.97
CA LEU A 346 3.41 46.71 -12.82
C LEU A 346 4.63 46.13 -12.09
N LYS A 347 5.31 46.90 -11.23
CA LYS A 347 6.41 46.38 -10.39
C LYS A 347 5.89 45.43 -9.32
N LYS A 348 4.72 45.70 -8.74
CA LYS A 348 4.06 44.79 -7.78
C LYS A 348 3.68 43.48 -8.47
N LYS A 349 3.09 43.53 -9.69
CA LYS A 349 2.79 42.32 -10.48
C LYS A 349 4.06 41.50 -10.77
N GLY A 350 5.13 42.11 -11.30
CA GLY A 350 6.38 41.38 -11.58
C GLY A 350 7.06 40.76 -10.34
N ALA A 351 6.91 41.38 -9.17
CA ALA A 351 7.39 40.79 -7.91
C ALA A 351 6.51 39.63 -7.41
N VAL A 352 5.18 39.71 -7.62
CA VAL A 352 4.26 38.59 -7.37
C VAL A 352 4.53 37.43 -8.33
N GLU A 353 4.80 37.72 -9.60
CA GLU A 353 5.10 36.75 -10.67
C GLU A 353 6.40 35.98 -10.39
N GLN A 354 7.47 36.65 -9.96
CA GLN A 354 8.68 35.96 -9.47
C GLN A 354 8.40 35.09 -8.23
N ALA A 355 7.52 35.55 -7.33
CA ALA A 355 7.04 34.74 -6.21
C ALA A 355 5.99 33.68 -6.62
N VAL A 356 5.52 33.67 -7.87
CA VAL A 356 4.89 32.50 -8.53
C VAL A 356 6.01 31.53 -8.86
N ASP A 357 6.90 31.87 -9.79
CA ASP A 357 7.96 30.99 -10.31
C ASP A 357 8.81 30.30 -9.23
N GLU A 358 9.16 31.01 -8.14
CA GLU A 358 9.91 30.39 -7.03
C GLU A 358 9.11 29.30 -6.28
N LYS A 359 7.81 29.53 -6.08
CA LYS A 359 6.92 28.51 -5.49
C LYS A 359 6.69 27.39 -6.48
N ASP A 360 6.51 27.75 -7.74
CA ASP A 360 6.31 26.87 -8.89
C ASP A 360 7.62 26.17 -9.35
N ALA A 361 8.68 26.26 -8.53
CA ALA A 361 9.89 25.44 -8.59
C ALA A 361 10.09 24.61 -7.31
N GLN A 362 9.86 25.20 -6.12
CA GLN A 362 9.88 24.48 -4.83
C GLN A 362 8.89 23.31 -4.83
N LEU A 363 7.75 23.52 -5.46
CA LEU A 363 6.61 22.63 -5.49
C LEU A 363 6.84 21.51 -6.51
N ARG A 364 7.33 21.80 -7.72
CA ARG A 364 7.91 20.82 -8.66
C ARG A 364 9.05 19.96 -8.11
N GLN A 365 9.98 20.53 -7.34
CA GLN A 365 11.01 19.73 -6.65
C GLN A 365 10.36 18.73 -5.69
N LEU A 366 9.32 19.15 -4.97
CA LEU A 366 8.46 18.22 -4.26
C LEU A 366 7.81 17.25 -5.26
N GLN A 367 7.17 17.66 -6.37
CA GLN A 367 6.60 16.79 -7.44
C GLN A 367 7.54 15.69 -7.95
N GLN A 368 8.85 15.79 -7.74
CA GLN A 368 9.79 14.69 -7.90
C GLN A 368 10.00 13.81 -6.63
N THR A 369 10.15 14.36 -5.42
CA THR A 369 10.53 13.58 -4.21
C THR A 369 9.57 12.44 -3.81
N LEU A 370 8.23 12.59 -3.87
CA LEU A 370 7.36 11.38 -3.68
C LEU A 370 7.48 10.39 -4.82
N THR A 371 7.59 10.82 -6.08
CA THR A 371 7.47 9.84 -7.17
C THR A 371 8.64 8.85 -7.09
N GLU A 372 9.78 9.33 -6.59
CA GLU A 372 10.90 8.54 -6.09
C GLU A 372 10.54 7.71 -4.83
N LYS A 373 10.08 8.31 -3.72
CA LYS A 373 9.70 7.57 -2.48
C LYS A 373 8.60 6.51 -2.66
N LEU A 374 7.60 6.76 -3.49
CA LEU A 374 6.53 5.82 -3.86
C LEU A 374 7.10 4.67 -4.70
N GLN A 375 8.02 4.96 -5.61
CA GLN A 375 8.69 3.93 -6.39
C GLN A 375 9.65 3.09 -5.53
N GLU A 376 10.26 3.68 -4.51
CA GLU A 376 11.07 3.00 -3.50
C GLU A 376 10.20 2.11 -2.59
N SER A 377 9.16 2.67 -1.98
CA SER A 377 8.17 1.92 -1.18
C SER A 377 7.54 0.75 -1.96
N ARG A 378 7.27 0.91 -3.26
CA ARG A 378 6.81 -0.21 -4.11
C ARG A 378 7.85 -1.33 -4.25
N LYS A 379 9.14 -0.99 -4.45
CA LYS A 379 10.22 -2.00 -4.47
C LYS A 379 10.33 -2.71 -3.13
N ASP A 380 10.20 -1.99 -2.01
CA ASP A 380 10.23 -2.60 -0.68
C ASP A 380 9.03 -3.55 -0.46
N CYS A 381 7.83 -3.18 -0.93
CA CYS A 381 6.68 -4.09 -0.93
C CYS A 381 6.90 -5.33 -1.81
N GLU A 382 7.54 -5.20 -2.98
CA GLU A 382 7.90 -6.33 -3.85
C GLU A 382 8.95 -7.25 -3.18
N ILE A 383 9.97 -6.68 -2.54
CA ILE A 383 10.98 -7.41 -1.75
C ILE A 383 10.34 -8.12 -0.55
N LEU A 384 9.42 -7.46 0.16
CA LEU A 384 8.70 -8.04 1.30
C LEU A 384 7.77 -9.17 0.85
N ALA A 385 7.09 -9.03 -0.29
CA ALA A 385 6.28 -10.10 -0.88
C ALA A 385 7.14 -11.31 -1.27
N GLY A 386 8.34 -11.08 -1.83
CA GLY A 386 9.32 -12.13 -2.11
C GLY A 386 9.80 -12.86 -0.85
N LYS A 387 10.14 -12.12 0.22
CA LYS A 387 10.51 -12.68 1.53
C LYS A 387 9.36 -13.51 2.13
N LEU A 388 8.13 -13.00 2.08
CA LEU A 388 6.93 -13.70 2.56
C LEU A 388 6.62 -14.97 1.75
N TYR A 389 6.87 -14.97 0.44
CA TYR A 389 6.75 -16.17 -0.39
C TYR A 389 7.74 -17.25 0.07
N ILE A 390 9.03 -16.91 0.18
CA ILE A 390 10.08 -17.84 0.63
C ILE A 390 9.77 -18.39 2.03
N ALA A 391 9.39 -17.53 2.98
CA ALA A 391 9.04 -17.96 4.34
C ALA A 391 7.81 -18.90 4.36
N ARG A 392 6.81 -18.68 3.50
CA ARG A 392 5.67 -19.60 3.35
C ARG A 392 6.08 -20.94 2.77
N THR A 393 6.94 -20.97 1.75
CA THR A 393 7.48 -22.22 1.18
C THR A 393 8.23 -23.01 2.25
N GLN A 394 9.12 -22.37 3.00
CA GLN A 394 9.87 -23.00 4.10
C GLN A 394 8.96 -23.51 5.22
N LEU A 395 7.87 -22.81 5.55
CA LEU A 395 6.89 -23.29 6.53
C LEU A 395 6.12 -24.53 6.05
N GLU A 396 5.82 -24.61 4.76
CA GLU A 396 5.15 -25.79 4.18
C GLU A 396 6.10 -26.99 4.05
N GLU A 397 7.35 -26.76 3.66
CA GLU A 397 8.43 -27.77 3.69
C GLU A 397 8.65 -28.33 5.11
N ASN A 398 8.65 -27.46 6.13
CA ASN A 398 8.75 -27.86 7.54
C ASN A 398 7.50 -28.61 8.03
N ARG A 399 6.31 -28.32 7.51
CA ARG A 399 5.08 -29.08 7.79
C ARG A 399 5.16 -30.49 7.19
N ASP A 400 5.58 -30.60 5.93
CA ASP A 400 5.77 -31.89 5.27
C ASP A 400 6.90 -32.72 5.90
N ALA A 401 7.96 -32.08 6.41
CA ALA A 401 8.99 -32.75 7.21
C ALA A 401 8.41 -33.33 8.50
N ARG A 402 7.74 -32.51 9.32
CA ARG A 402 7.08 -32.96 10.56
C ARG A 402 6.01 -34.03 10.33
N LYS A 403 5.30 -33.96 9.20
CA LYS A 403 4.33 -34.99 8.82
C LYS A 403 5.01 -36.33 8.53
N LYS A 404 6.13 -36.33 7.79
CA LYS A 404 6.95 -37.54 7.58
C LYS A 404 7.55 -38.07 8.88
N GLU A 405 7.96 -37.20 9.81
CA GLU A 405 8.42 -37.61 11.15
C GLU A 405 7.32 -38.33 11.93
N LEU A 406 6.09 -37.80 11.91
CA LEU A 406 4.92 -38.46 12.55
C LEU A 406 4.53 -39.77 11.86
N ASP A 407 4.54 -39.83 10.53
CA ASP A 407 4.28 -41.06 9.77
C ASP A 407 5.36 -42.12 10.06
N ASN A 408 6.64 -41.74 10.14
CA ASN A 408 7.74 -42.64 10.52
C ASN A 408 7.58 -43.15 11.95
N LEU A 409 7.34 -42.27 12.93
CA LEU A 409 7.14 -42.65 14.33
C LEU A 409 5.91 -43.56 14.49
N ARG A 410 4.84 -43.34 13.73
CA ARG A 410 3.70 -44.26 13.67
C ARG A 410 4.10 -45.62 13.11
N ASN A 411 4.87 -45.67 12.03
CA ASN A 411 5.36 -46.93 11.46
C ASN A 411 6.24 -47.70 12.46
N GLU A 412 7.11 -47.01 13.20
CA GLU A 412 7.91 -47.58 14.29
C GLU A 412 7.03 -48.15 15.42
N TYR A 413 5.99 -47.44 15.86
CA TYR A 413 5.05 -47.99 16.84
C TYR A 413 4.29 -49.22 16.30
N GLU A 414 3.88 -49.20 15.03
CA GLU A 414 3.24 -50.37 14.38
C GLU A 414 4.21 -51.54 14.15
N GLU A 415 5.53 -51.29 14.02
CA GLU A 415 6.58 -52.30 14.04
C GLU A 415 6.76 -52.90 15.43
N ASN A 416 6.95 -52.08 16.45
CA ASN A 416 7.06 -52.51 17.85
C ASN A 416 5.84 -53.35 18.30
N ILE A 417 4.62 -52.98 17.86
CA ILE A 417 3.40 -53.77 18.12
C ILE A 417 3.40 -55.11 17.36
N ARG A 418 3.93 -55.16 16.12
CA ARG A 418 4.10 -56.42 15.38
C ARG A 418 5.13 -57.33 16.05
N GLU A 419 6.29 -56.79 16.43
CA GLU A 419 7.32 -57.54 17.15
C GLU A 419 6.82 -58.07 18.49
N ALA A 420 6.14 -57.25 19.29
CA ALA A 420 5.58 -57.67 20.57
C ALA A 420 4.58 -58.85 20.43
N ARG A 421 3.74 -58.83 19.39
CA ARG A 421 2.85 -59.96 19.06
C ARG A 421 3.64 -61.23 18.73
N ILE A 422 4.63 -61.12 17.85
CA ILE A 422 5.53 -62.23 17.47
C ILE A 422 6.29 -62.77 18.70
N LEU A 423 6.71 -61.91 19.62
CA LEU A 423 7.41 -62.29 20.86
C LEU A 423 6.50 -63.08 21.82
N VAL A 424 5.23 -62.66 21.96
CA VAL A 424 4.21 -63.38 22.73
C VAL A 424 3.84 -64.70 22.06
N GLU A 425 3.65 -64.73 20.75
CA GLU A 425 3.36 -65.96 20.00
C GLU A 425 4.50 -66.98 20.14
N ASN A 426 5.76 -66.56 19.94
CA ASN A 426 6.94 -67.39 20.18
C ASN A 426 7.09 -67.83 21.65
N LYS A 427 6.56 -67.07 22.62
CA LYS A 427 6.52 -67.49 24.04
C LYS A 427 5.45 -68.55 24.28
N MET A 428 4.28 -68.41 23.66
CA MET A 428 3.20 -69.41 23.69
C MET A 428 3.63 -70.70 22.98
N GLU A 429 4.31 -70.63 21.83
CA GLU A 429 4.81 -71.79 21.11
C GLU A 429 5.80 -72.61 21.95
N ARG A 430 6.77 -71.94 22.59
CA ARG A 430 7.70 -72.57 23.55
C ARG A 430 6.99 -73.14 24.78
N MET A 431 5.87 -72.57 25.22
CA MET A 431 5.08 -73.12 26.31
C MET A 431 4.27 -74.36 25.89
N LYS A 432 3.69 -74.37 24.67
CA LYS A 432 3.05 -75.55 24.07
C LYS A 432 4.06 -76.70 23.97
N GLU A 433 5.26 -76.45 23.45
CA GLU A 433 6.27 -77.52 23.27
C GLU A 433 6.74 -78.10 24.61
N ARG A 434 7.05 -77.26 25.60
CA ARG A 434 7.32 -77.72 26.97
C ARG A 434 6.18 -78.55 27.55
N MET A 435 4.93 -78.19 27.28
CA MET A 435 3.78 -78.96 27.74
C MET A 435 3.67 -80.31 27.04
N LYS A 436 3.92 -80.39 25.72
CA LYS A 436 4.06 -81.67 25.00
C LYS A 436 5.17 -82.51 25.62
N ASP A 437 6.34 -81.92 25.93
CA ASP A 437 7.48 -82.64 26.50
C ASP A 437 7.18 -83.18 27.91
N ILE A 438 6.54 -82.39 28.77
CA ILE A 438 6.06 -82.86 30.09
C ILE A 438 5.04 -84.00 29.93
N HIS A 439 4.19 -83.98 28.90
CA HIS A 439 3.28 -85.10 28.62
C HIS A 439 4.01 -86.34 28.07
N LYS A 440 5.02 -86.19 27.20
CA LYS A 440 5.90 -87.29 26.75
C LYS A 440 6.62 -87.91 27.95
N GLU A 441 7.21 -87.09 28.83
CA GLU A 441 7.92 -87.54 30.03
C GLU A 441 7.00 -88.29 31.00
N LYS A 442 5.77 -87.82 31.20
CA LYS A 442 4.75 -88.50 32.01
C LYS A 442 4.31 -89.84 31.40
N LEU A 443 4.13 -89.91 30.08
CA LEU A 443 3.82 -91.17 29.39
C LEU A 443 4.94 -92.19 29.57
N VAL A 444 6.20 -91.80 29.31
CA VAL A 444 7.36 -92.67 29.52
C VAL A 444 7.44 -93.17 30.96
N LYS A 445 7.22 -92.31 31.96
CA LYS A 445 7.20 -92.72 33.38
C LYS A 445 6.09 -93.74 33.70
N LEU A 446 4.89 -93.56 33.16
CA LEU A 446 3.78 -94.51 33.33
C LEU A 446 4.04 -95.83 32.60
N GLU A 447 4.70 -95.82 31.44
CA GLU A 447 5.12 -97.04 30.74
C GLU A 447 6.21 -97.78 31.52
N ASP A 448 7.18 -97.06 32.09
CA ASP A 448 8.21 -97.54 32.99
C ASP A 448 7.61 -98.18 34.26
N GLU A 449 6.63 -97.53 34.89
CA GLU A 449 5.91 -98.03 36.06
C GLU A 449 5.09 -99.28 35.71
N ARG A 450 4.36 -99.27 34.59
CA ARG A 450 3.67 -100.46 34.08
C ARG A 450 4.64 -101.62 33.84
N GLN A 451 5.81 -101.35 33.26
CA GLN A 451 6.81 -102.38 33.00
C GLN A 451 7.42 -102.95 34.29
N LYS A 452 7.70 -102.10 35.28
CA LYS A 452 8.14 -102.51 36.63
C LYS A 452 7.09 -103.37 37.32
N LEU A 453 5.81 -103.02 37.22
CA LEU A 453 4.69 -103.81 37.74
C LEU A 453 4.53 -105.15 37.03
N LEU A 454 4.67 -105.21 35.69
CA LEU A 454 4.65 -106.47 34.93
C LEU A 454 5.78 -107.41 35.36
N VAL A 455 7.02 -106.90 35.46
CA VAL A 455 8.18 -107.69 35.92
C VAL A 455 8.00 -108.16 37.38
N SER A 456 7.45 -107.32 38.26
CA SER A 456 7.15 -107.71 39.65
C SER A 456 6.06 -108.80 39.72
N LEU A 457 5.02 -108.70 38.88
CA LEU A 457 3.97 -109.70 38.78
C LEU A 457 4.49 -111.03 38.22
N GLU A 458 5.34 -110.99 37.20
CA GLU A 458 6.01 -112.17 36.62
C GLU A 458 6.90 -112.87 37.66
N GLN A 459 7.70 -112.10 38.42
CA GLN A 459 8.50 -112.63 39.53
C GLN A 459 7.62 -113.27 40.63
N SER A 460 6.49 -112.65 40.98
CA SER A 460 5.53 -113.18 41.95
C SER A 460 4.89 -114.50 41.47
N TYR A 461 4.48 -114.59 40.20
CA TYR A 461 4.02 -115.84 39.60
C TYR A 461 5.10 -116.91 39.58
N LYS A 462 6.36 -116.54 39.24
CA LYS A 462 7.49 -117.48 39.23
C LYS A 462 7.77 -118.06 40.63
N GLN A 463 7.86 -117.22 41.66
CA GLN A 463 8.02 -117.66 43.06
C GLN A 463 6.87 -118.58 43.50
N ARG A 464 5.64 -118.29 43.06
CA ARG A 464 4.47 -119.13 43.35
C ARG A 464 4.51 -120.47 42.62
N MET A 465 5.04 -120.53 41.40
CA MET A 465 5.32 -121.78 40.67
C MET A 465 6.40 -122.59 41.36
N GLU A 466 7.57 -121.99 41.66
CA GLU A 466 8.68 -122.64 42.38
C GLU A 466 8.21 -123.21 43.75
N THR A 467 7.30 -122.51 44.44
CA THR A 467 6.66 -122.98 45.68
C THR A 467 5.72 -124.16 45.46
N LEU A 468 4.92 -124.14 44.40
CA LEU A 468 4.01 -125.24 44.04
C LEU A 468 4.78 -126.49 43.58
N GLU A 469 5.85 -126.31 42.79
CA GLU A 469 6.77 -127.36 42.36
C GLU A 469 7.47 -128.01 43.57
N SER A 470 7.99 -127.20 44.50
CA SER A 470 8.56 -127.68 45.77
C SER A 470 7.56 -128.50 46.59
N ARG A 471 6.30 -128.06 46.63
CA ARG A 471 5.21 -128.81 47.30
C ARG A 471 4.86 -130.10 46.56
N CYS A 472 4.85 -130.10 45.23
CA CYS A 472 4.62 -131.29 44.41
C CYS A 472 5.74 -132.32 44.60
N ALA A 473 7.00 -131.90 44.58
CA ALA A 473 8.15 -132.76 44.89
C ALA A 473 8.05 -133.35 46.31
N THR A 474 7.64 -132.55 47.30
CA THR A 474 7.41 -133.02 48.68
C THR A 474 6.30 -134.06 48.76
N LEU A 475 5.17 -133.83 48.09
CA LEU A 475 4.06 -134.80 48.01
C LEU A 475 4.47 -136.08 47.27
N GLN A 476 5.24 -135.95 46.19
CA GLN A 476 5.77 -137.08 45.42
C GLN A 476 6.74 -137.93 46.25
N LYS A 477 7.58 -137.29 47.09
CA LYS A 477 8.42 -137.98 48.10
C LYS A 477 7.57 -138.69 49.15
N GLN A 478 6.54 -138.05 49.69
CA GLN A 478 5.61 -138.68 50.64
C GLN A 478 4.87 -139.87 50.02
N VAL A 479 4.47 -139.79 48.74
CA VAL A 479 3.86 -140.92 48.00
C VAL A 479 4.88 -142.05 47.79
N ALA A 480 6.15 -141.76 47.52
CA ALA A 480 7.19 -142.78 47.45
C ALA A 480 7.39 -143.48 48.81
N GLU A 481 7.54 -142.72 49.90
CA GLU A 481 7.66 -143.26 51.28
C GLU A 481 6.42 -144.06 51.71
N MET A 482 5.22 -143.64 51.27
CA MET A 482 3.98 -144.40 51.46
C MET A 482 4.03 -145.72 50.71
N ASN A 483 4.42 -145.71 49.42
CA ASN A 483 4.52 -146.92 48.60
C ASN A 483 5.60 -147.89 49.12
N GLU A 484 6.71 -147.39 49.67
CA GLU A 484 7.72 -148.22 50.34
C GLU A 484 7.19 -148.85 51.64
N ARG A 485 6.51 -148.07 52.49
CA ARG A 485 5.82 -148.61 53.68
C ARG A 485 4.75 -149.64 53.31
N ASP A 486 3.99 -149.40 52.26
CA ASP A 486 3.00 -150.34 51.75
C ASP A 486 3.64 -151.61 51.16
N LEU A 487 4.80 -151.50 50.52
CA LEU A 487 5.58 -152.65 50.05
C LEU A 487 6.16 -153.45 51.23
N GLN A 488 6.61 -152.77 52.30
CA GLN A 488 7.06 -153.39 53.54
C GLN A 488 5.90 -154.13 54.23
N ASN A 489 4.75 -153.45 54.41
CA ASN A 489 3.51 -154.02 54.93
C ASN A 489 3.04 -155.22 54.10
N ARG A 490 3.20 -155.22 52.77
CA ARG A 490 2.88 -156.37 51.91
C ARG A 490 3.85 -157.54 52.14
N LYS A 491 5.16 -157.30 52.29
CA LYS A 491 6.13 -158.36 52.65
C LYS A 491 5.83 -158.96 54.03
N GLU A 492 5.50 -158.12 55.01
CA GLU A 492 5.12 -158.57 56.35
C GLU A 492 3.79 -159.33 56.34
N ASN A 493 2.78 -158.87 55.60
CA ASN A 493 1.53 -159.62 55.42
C ASN A 493 1.75 -160.94 54.66
N GLN A 494 2.66 -161.00 53.69
CA GLN A 494 3.01 -162.25 53.00
C GLN A 494 3.71 -163.25 53.95
N LEU A 495 4.57 -162.75 54.84
CA LEU A 495 5.18 -163.56 55.91
C LEU A 495 4.14 -164.02 56.94
N LEU A 496 3.19 -163.16 57.33
CA LEU A 496 2.09 -163.49 58.24
C LEU A 496 1.08 -164.47 57.59
N GLN A 497 0.76 -164.33 56.30
CA GLN A 497 -0.04 -165.30 55.55
C GLN A 497 0.68 -166.64 55.43
N THR A 498 2.01 -166.65 55.30
CA THR A 498 2.79 -167.90 55.33
C THR A 498 2.68 -168.57 56.71
N LYS A 499 2.76 -167.80 57.81
CA LYS A 499 2.55 -168.31 59.18
C LYS A 499 1.10 -168.77 59.45
N LEU A 500 0.10 -168.03 58.94
CA LEU A 500 -1.31 -168.40 59.04
C LEU A 500 -1.60 -169.66 58.25
N LYS A 501 -1.07 -169.81 57.04
CA LYS A 501 -1.21 -171.05 56.26
C LYS A 501 -0.69 -172.27 57.03
N THR A 502 0.48 -172.17 57.69
CA THR A 502 1.01 -173.24 58.55
C THR A 502 0.18 -173.51 59.82
N MET A 503 -0.78 -172.65 60.17
CA MET A 503 -1.75 -172.86 61.25
C MET A 503 -3.09 -173.40 60.71
N GLU A 504 -3.56 -172.89 59.58
CA GLU A 504 -4.85 -173.23 58.94
C GLU A 504 -4.86 -174.64 58.33
N GLU A 505 -3.69 -175.19 57.95
CA GLU A 505 -3.54 -176.59 57.52
C GLU A 505 -3.92 -177.62 58.63
N SER A 506 -4.26 -177.17 59.85
CA SER A 506 -4.78 -178.01 60.94
C SER A 506 -6.32 -178.18 60.99
N ARG A 507 -7.12 -177.40 60.24
CA ARG A 507 -8.59 -177.58 60.15
C ARG A 507 -9.14 -177.21 58.78
N GLY A 508 -9.75 -178.18 58.10
CA GLY A 508 -10.24 -178.00 56.73
C GLY A 508 -11.71 -177.59 56.58
N GLU A 509 -12.01 -177.24 55.33
CA GLU A 509 -13.30 -177.34 54.61
C GLU A 509 -14.20 -176.10 54.34
N ARG A 510 -14.44 -175.91 53.02
CA ARG A 510 -15.70 -175.49 52.35
C ARG A 510 -16.21 -174.03 52.38
N LYS A 511 -15.51 -173.19 51.59
CA LYS A 511 -16.02 -172.27 50.53
C LYS A 511 -17.45 -171.66 50.62
N SER A 512 -17.51 -170.32 50.72
CA SER A 512 -18.39 -169.40 49.94
C SER A 512 -17.74 -168.00 49.99
N GLN A 513 -17.29 -167.37 48.90
CA GLN A 513 -18.04 -166.51 47.96
C GLN A 513 -18.96 -165.46 48.59
N LEU A 514 -18.93 -164.15 48.24
CA LEU A 514 -17.95 -163.30 47.49
C LEU A 514 -18.37 -161.79 47.58
N LEU A 515 -17.44 -160.84 47.80
CA LEU A 515 -17.53 -159.36 47.53
C LEU A 515 -18.64 -158.53 48.27
N LEU A 516 -18.63 -157.19 48.37
CA LEU A 516 -17.61 -156.15 48.74
C LEU A 516 -18.37 -154.84 49.21
N PRO A 517 -17.83 -153.59 49.35
CA PRO A 517 -18.26 -152.66 50.41
C PRO A 517 -18.89 -151.33 49.91
N PRO A 518 -19.34 -150.42 50.81
CA PRO A 518 -19.81 -149.07 50.43
C PRO A 518 -18.67 -148.04 50.31
N ALA A 519 -18.63 -147.23 49.24
CA ALA A 519 -18.10 -145.84 49.23
C ALA A 519 -18.14 -145.17 47.84
N HIS A 520 -19.19 -144.39 47.52
CA HIS A 520 -19.26 -143.40 46.43
C HIS A 520 -20.41 -142.41 46.74
N ALA A 521 -20.39 -141.12 46.36
CA ALA A 521 -19.33 -140.30 45.79
C ALA A 521 -19.55 -138.79 46.10
N ARG A 522 -18.54 -138.00 45.70
CA ARG A 522 -18.53 -136.54 45.53
C ARG A 522 -19.74 -136.02 44.73
N LEU A 523 -20.13 -134.76 44.96
CA LEU A 523 -20.28 -133.62 44.02
C LEU A 523 -21.05 -132.51 44.78
N ARG A 524 -20.61 -131.24 44.82
CA ARG A 524 -20.64 -130.18 43.78
C ARG A 524 -22.06 -129.86 43.27
N CYS A 525 -22.45 -128.60 43.05
CA CYS A 525 -21.80 -127.33 43.36
C CYS A 525 -22.85 -126.21 43.45
N ASN A 526 -22.50 -125.09 44.08
CA ASN A 526 -23.27 -123.86 43.98
C ASN A 526 -22.92 -123.07 42.70
N LEU A 527 -23.86 -122.21 42.32
CA LEU A 527 -23.70 -120.93 41.60
C LEU A 527 -23.62 -120.88 40.06
N LYS A 528 -24.55 -120.04 39.56
CA LYS A 528 -24.56 -119.23 38.33
C LYS A 528 -24.84 -119.94 36.99
N MET A 529 -25.88 -119.42 36.34
CA MET A 529 -26.16 -119.54 34.91
C MET A 529 -25.01 -118.87 34.13
N GLU A 530 -24.78 -119.35 32.91
CA GLU A 530 -23.90 -118.70 31.94
C GLU A 530 -24.75 -117.74 31.10
N ASP A 531 -24.35 -116.46 31.03
CA ASP A 531 -24.96 -115.48 30.12
C ASP A 531 -24.24 -115.57 28.77
N GLU A 532 -24.97 -115.61 27.65
CA GLU A 532 -24.39 -115.81 26.32
C GLU A 532 -23.58 -114.59 25.83
N GLU A 533 -22.52 -114.84 25.04
CA GLU A 533 -21.63 -113.80 24.51
C GLU A 533 -22.32 -112.91 23.47
N GLY A 534 -22.95 -111.83 23.92
CA GLY A 534 -23.50 -110.79 23.05
C GLY A 534 -24.50 -109.84 23.73
N GLU A 535 -25.08 -110.22 24.87
CA GLU A 535 -26.09 -109.38 25.54
C GLU A 535 -25.48 -108.21 26.33
N VAL A 536 -26.12 -107.04 26.22
CA VAL A 536 -25.67 -105.79 26.86
C VAL A 536 -25.97 -105.78 28.37
N PHE A 537 -26.85 -106.66 28.87
CA PHE A 537 -27.28 -106.76 30.28
C PHE A 537 -26.79 -108.05 30.96
N ASN A 538 -25.48 -108.24 31.02
CA ASN A 538 -24.85 -109.33 31.78
C ASN A 538 -25.14 -109.25 33.29
N ASN A 539 -25.24 -110.39 33.98
CA ASN A 539 -25.44 -110.49 35.45
C ASN A 539 -24.40 -109.73 36.29
N MET A 540 -23.23 -109.39 35.74
CA MET A 540 -22.26 -108.49 36.37
C MET A 540 -22.85 -107.10 36.65
N PHE A 541 -23.68 -106.56 35.76
CA PHE A 541 -24.39 -105.29 36.00
C PHE A 541 -25.40 -105.39 37.14
N LEU A 542 -26.08 -106.52 37.32
CA LEU A 542 -26.97 -106.74 38.48
C LEU A 542 -26.18 -106.79 39.80
N ALA A 543 -24.98 -107.37 39.78
CA ALA A 543 -24.08 -107.35 40.92
C ALA A 543 -23.56 -105.92 41.22
N ASP A 544 -23.18 -105.15 40.21
CA ASP A 544 -22.76 -103.75 40.40
C ASP A 544 -23.92 -102.83 40.81
N LEU A 545 -25.15 -103.12 40.40
CA LEU A 545 -26.35 -102.42 40.85
C LEU A 545 -26.62 -102.69 42.34
N GLN A 546 -26.55 -103.95 42.77
CA GLN A 546 -26.69 -104.33 44.19
C GLN A 546 -25.54 -103.81 45.06
N ASN A 547 -24.32 -103.70 44.50
CA ASN A 547 -23.15 -103.15 45.19
C ASN A 547 -23.05 -101.62 45.10
N GLY A 548 -24.04 -100.92 44.53
CA GLY A 548 -24.09 -99.46 44.45
C GLY A 548 -23.03 -98.81 43.56
N ARG A 549 -22.51 -99.55 42.57
CA ARG A 549 -21.43 -99.12 41.66
C ARG A 549 -21.88 -98.69 40.26
N CYS A 550 -23.15 -98.89 39.91
CA CYS A 550 -23.70 -98.40 38.64
C CYS A 550 -24.01 -96.90 38.68
N THR A 551 -23.19 -96.08 38.02
CA THR A 551 -23.64 -94.79 37.48
C THR A 551 -24.25 -95.02 36.09
N SER A 552 -25.45 -94.48 35.84
CA SER A 552 -26.20 -94.78 34.62
C SER A 552 -25.57 -94.15 33.37
N PRO A 553 -25.45 -94.89 32.24
CA PRO A 553 -25.22 -94.28 30.93
C PRO A 553 -26.49 -93.54 30.45
N THR A 554 -26.55 -92.25 30.83
CA THR A 554 -27.48 -91.19 30.40
C THR A 554 -28.83 -91.02 31.14
N SER A 555 -29.21 -89.74 31.29
CA SER A 555 -30.60 -89.21 31.34
C SER A 555 -31.40 -89.19 32.66
N SER A 556 -30.89 -88.48 33.68
CA SER A 556 -31.65 -87.83 34.79
C SER A 556 -30.63 -87.05 35.64
N ASP A 557 -30.83 -85.83 36.12
CA ASP A 557 -31.78 -84.75 35.80
C ASP A 557 -30.95 -83.43 35.84
N GLY A 558 -31.25 -82.35 35.13
CA GLY A 558 -32.49 -81.58 35.20
C GLY A 558 -32.17 -80.16 35.68
N GLY A 559 -31.17 -79.52 35.07
CA GLY A 559 -30.64 -78.21 35.43
C GLY A 559 -29.42 -77.86 34.56
N ALA A 560 -29.38 -76.62 34.06
CA ALA A 560 -28.36 -75.91 33.29
C ALA A 560 -27.06 -76.64 32.81
N GLY A 561 -26.73 -76.47 31.52
CA GLY A 561 -25.32 -76.31 31.12
C GLY A 561 -24.52 -77.53 30.63
N GLY A 562 -25.14 -78.61 30.16
CA GLY A 562 -24.42 -79.80 29.66
C GLY A 562 -23.51 -79.54 28.41
N PRO A 563 -22.17 -79.60 28.51
CA PRO A 563 -21.27 -79.02 27.50
C PRO A 563 -21.16 -79.80 26.18
N CYS A 564 -21.54 -81.09 26.15
CA CYS A 564 -21.40 -81.91 24.93
C CYS A 564 -22.24 -81.41 23.76
N ARG A 565 -23.48 -80.95 24.00
CA ARG A 565 -24.38 -80.49 22.92
C ARG A 565 -23.90 -79.17 22.30
N ILE A 566 -23.42 -78.24 23.13
CA ILE A 566 -22.77 -76.99 22.68
C ILE A 566 -21.47 -77.31 21.95
N SER A 567 -20.63 -78.21 22.48
CA SER A 567 -19.34 -78.56 21.86
C SER A 567 -19.50 -79.18 20.48
N GLU A 568 -20.51 -80.04 20.27
CA GLU A 568 -20.79 -80.58 18.94
C GLU A 568 -21.42 -79.53 18.00
N LEU A 569 -22.29 -78.64 18.50
CA LEU A 569 -22.84 -77.57 17.66
C LEU A 569 -21.72 -76.59 17.22
N MET A 570 -20.81 -76.24 18.12
CA MET A 570 -19.58 -75.47 17.82
C MET A 570 -18.72 -76.17 16.77
N ARG A 571 -18.47 -77.49 16.92
CA ARG A 571 -17.71 -78.31 15.95
C ARG A 571 -18.37 -78.37 14.55
N ARG A 572 -19.70 -78.18 14.47
CA ARG A 572 -20.43 -78.11 13.19
C ARG A 572 -20.44 -76.69 12.61
N ASN A 573 -20.56 -75.66 13.45
CA ASN A 573 -20.56 -74.25 13.04
C ASN A 573 -19.16 -73.72 12.64
N SER A 574 -18.07 -74.26 13.18
CA SER A 574 -16.70 -73.95 12.72
C SER A 574 -16.45 -74.41 11.28
N MET A 575 -17.08 -75.52 10.87
CA MET A 575 -17.01 -76.11 9.52
C MET A 575 -18.00 -75.46 8.52
N ARG A 576 -18.53 -74.27 8.82
CA ARG A 576 -19.48 -73.53 7.98
C ARG A 576 -19.10 -72.05 7.86
N LEU A 577 -19.32 -71.48 6.67
CA LEU A 577 -19.17 -70.05 6.40
C LEU A 577 -20.06 -69.22 7.33
N PRO A 578 -19.68 -67.97 7.69
CA PRO A 578 -20.34 -67.21 8.75
C PRO A 578 -21.86 -67.09 8.62
N HIS A 579 -22.38 -66.91 7.40
CA HIS A 579 -23.81 -66.74 7.10
C HIS A 579 -24.61 -68.05 7.03
N LEU A 580 -23.98 -69.22 7.26
CA LEU A 580 -24.61 -70.55 7.27
C LEU A 580 -24.49 -71.27 8.62
N ARG A 581 -24.17 -70.53 9.69
CA ARG A 581 -24.07 -71.06 11.06
C ARG A 581 -25.44 -71.07 11.71
N THR A 582 -25.84 -72.19 12.31
CA THR A 582 -27.14 -72.32 12.97
C THR A 582 -27.06 -71.94 14.44
N THR A 583 -27.84 -70.94 14.84
CA THR A 583 -27.89 -70.38 16.19
C THR A 583 -29.20 -70.76 16.88
N TYR A 584 -29.35 -72.05 17.22
CA TYR A 584 -30.42 -72.51 18.11
C TYR A 584 -29.92 -72.58 19.54
N SER A 585 -30.18 -71.53 20.31
CA SER A 585 -29.93 -71.49 21.76
C SER A 585 -30.93 -72.39 22.50
N ALA A 586 -30.45 -73.22 23.42
CA ALA A 586 -31.27 -74.16 24.17
C ALA A 586 -31.07 -73.97 25.69
N LEU A 587 -31.76 -72.96 26.22
CA LEU A 587 -32.20 -72.79 27.62
C LEU A 587 -31.15 -73.01 28.73
N GLU A 588 -30.49 -71.91 29.11
CA GLU A 588 -30.53 -71.21 30.43
C GLU A 588 -31.09 -71.94 31.68
N PRO A 589 -30.82 -71.44 32.92
CA PRO A 589 -30.20 -70.14 33.30
C PRO A 589 -28.75 -70.31 33.85
N GLU A 590 -28.06 -69.39 34.55
CA GLU A 590 -28.44 -68.11 35.22
C GLU A 590 -27.22 -67.17 35.44
N ILE A 591 -27.42 -66.09 36.22
CA ILE A 591 -26.44 -65.13 36.80
C ILE A 591 -25.94 -63.99 35.88
N GLU A 592 -26.66 -62.87 36.00
CA GLU A 592 -26.18 -61.47 36.16
C GLU A 592 -25.23 -60.84 35.11
N LEU A 593 -25.85 -60.16 34.12
CA LEU A 593 -25.84 -58.70 33.85
C LEU A 593 -24.53 -57.86 34.01
N PRO A 594 -24.36 -56.73 33.27
CA PRO A 594 -25.33 -56.02 32.41
C PRO A 594 -24.97 -56.10 30.90
N ALA A 595 -25.79 -55.72 29.91
CA ALA A 595 -26.88 -54.74 29.80
C ALA A 595 -26.47 -53.26 29.69
N ASP A 596 -27.32 -52.48 29.01
CA ASP A 596 -27.33 -51.04 28.72
C ASP A 596 -26.06 -50.41 28.07
N ASP A 597 -26.15 -49.75 26.91
CA ASP A 597 -26.89 -48.52 26.53
C ASP A 597 -26.28 -47.20 27.03
N THR A 598 -25.42 -46.62 26.20
CA THR A 598 -25.60 -45.31 25.53
C THR A 598 -24.34 -45.02 24.68
N ARG A 599 -24.41 -44.76 23.37
CA ARG A 599 -25.03 -43.67 22.59
C ARG A 599 -24.38 -42.28 22.77
N GLU A 600 -24.12 -41.67 21.61
CA GLU A 600 -24.21 -40.23 21.33
C GLU A 600 -23.17 -39.26 21.96
N ASN A 601 -22.01 -39.18 21.31
CA ASN A 601 -21.46 -37.91 20.77
C ASN A 601 -20.47 -38.26 19.63
N VAL A 602 -20.86 -38.20 18.35
CA VAL A 602 -20.73 -37.07 17.38
C VAL A 602 -19.30 -36.47 17.30
N SER A 603 -18.72 -36.17 16.13
CA SER A 603 -19.34 -35.90 14.81
C SER A 603 -18.49 -36.39 13.61
N SER A 604 -19.19 -36.67 12.50
CA SER A 604 -18.79 -36.48 11.08
C SER A 604 -17.46 -37.05 10.54
N ALA A 605 -17.42 -37.66 9.36
CA ALA A 605 -18.49 -38.16 8.49
C ALA A 605 -17.90 -39.17 7.49
N PHE A 606 -18.68 -40.17 7.08
CA PHE A 606 -18.42 -40.95 5.87
C PHE A 606 -19.44 -40.51 4.82
N ASP A 607 -19.06 -39.52 4.02
CA ASP A 607 -19.85 -39.09 2.86
C ASP A 607 -19.39 -39.86 1.62
N ASP A 608 -20.34 -40.30 0.80
CA ASP A 608 -20.05 -41.10 -0.40
C ASP A 608 -19.79 -40.19 -1.61
N SER A 609 -18.93 -40.63 -2.53
CA SER A 609 -18.36 -39.80 -3.60
C SER A 609 -19.36 -39.53 -4.74
N SER A 610 -20.41 -38.72 -4.51
CA SER A 610 -21.46 -38.52 -5.52
C SER A 610 -22.15 -37.14 -5.68
N THR A 611 -21.67 -36.04 -5.07
CA THR A 611 -22.05 -34.67 -5.55
C THR A 611 -20.90 -33.65 -5.55
N GLY A 612 -20.37 -33.34 -6.73
CA GLY A 612 -19.36 -32.28 -6.94
C GLY A 612 -19.42 -31.56 -8.29
N LEU A 613 -20.42 -31.86 -9.12
CA LEU A 613 -20.70 -31.10 -10.34
C LEU A 613 -21.45 -29.81 -9.98
N ILE A 614 -21.14 -28.72 -10.69
CA ILE A 614 -21.69 -27.36 -10.53
C ILE A 614 -21.09 -26.54 -9.37
N THR A 615 -20.00 -25.84 -9.67
CA THR A 615 -19.85 -24.41 -9.33
C THR A 615 -19.31 -23.63 -10.52
N ARG A 616 -20.11 -23.50 -11.58
CA ARG A 616 -19.84 -22.54 -12.66
C ARG A 616 -20.07 -21.11 -12.15
N ARG A 617 -19.02 -20.38 -11.76
CA ARG A 617 -19.09 -18.92 -11.71
C ARG A 617 -18.48 -18.33 -13.00
N LYS A 618 -19.35 -17.88 -13.89
CA LYS A 618 -18.96 -17.10 -15.09
C LYS A 618 -18.36 -15.76 -14.61
N VAL A 619 -17.23 -15.32 -15.15
CA VAL A 619 -17.06 -14.07 -15.94
C VAL A 619 -15.71 -14.12 -16.67
N THR A 620 -15.73 -14.43 -17.97
CA THR A 620 -14.94 -13.81 -19.05
C THR A 620 -15.28 -14.53 -20.35
N GLY A 621 -15.68 -13.79 -21.39
CA GLY A 621 -16.18 -14.37 -22.62
C GLY A 621 -15.17 -14.27 -23.77
N ILE A 622 -14.51 -15.37 -24.12
CA ILE A 622 -13.79 -15.52 -25.39
C ILE A 622 -14.03 -16.93 -25.92
N THR A 623 -15.01 -17.13 -26.81
CA THR A 623 -15.20 -18.42 -27.50
C THR A 623 -14.47 -18.41 -28.83
N SER A 624 -13.50 -19.30 -28.97
CA SER A 624 -12.75 -19.50 -30.20
C SER A 624 -13.54 -20.33 -31.21
N TYR A 625 -13.50 -19.92 -32.48
CA TYR A 625 -13.66 -20.84 -33.61
C TYR A 625 -12.60 -20.54 -34.66
N LYS A 626 -11.64 -21.46 -34.80
CA LYS A 626 -10.63 -21.51 -35.85
C LYS A 626 -10.87 -22.76 -36.69
N ARG A 627 -11.21 -22.60 -37.97
CA ARG A 627 -10.72 -23.42 -39.08
C ARG A 627 -10.88 -22.64 -40.40
N PRO A 628 -9.89 -22.68 -41.32
CA PRO A 628 -9.86 -21.80 -42.48
C PRO A 628 -10.56 -22.41 -43.71
N GLY A 629 -11.10 -21.54 -44.57
CA GLY A 629 -11.41 -21.85 -45.96
C GLY A 629 -10.25 -21.46 -46.90
N PRO A 630 -10.00 -22.21 -48.00
CA PRO A 630 -9.00 -21.87 -49.03
C PRO A 630 -9.45 -20.71 -49.96
N PRO A 631 -8.58 -20.18 -50.84
CA PRO A 631 -8.54 -18.73 -51.09
C PRO A 631 -9.18 -18.23 -52.39
N THR A 632 -9.51 -16.93 -52.40
CA THR A 632 -9.61 -16.11 -53.63
C THR A 632 -8.93 -14.74 -53.41
N PRO A 633 -7.99 -14.31 -54.27
CA PRO A 633 -7.23 -13.07 -54.09
C PRO A 633 -7.89 -11.85 -54.74
N SER A 634 -7.77 -10.66 -54.13
CA SER A 634 -8.08 -9.40 -54.81
C SER A 634 -7.11 -8.27 -54.46
N LYS A 635 -6.14 -8.08 -55.36
CA LYS A 635 -5.49 -6.81 -55.76
C LYS A 635 -5.51 -5.63 -54.74
N LYS A 636 -4.45 -5.52 -53.91
CA LYS A 636 -3.62 -4.30 -53.71
C LYS A 636 -2.59 -4.48 -52.58
N ALA A 637 -1.47 -5.13 -52.89
CA ALA A 637 -0.24 -5.06 -52.08
C ALA A 637 0.97 -5.24 -53.03
N GLY A 638 1.89 -4.28 -53.02
CA GLY A 638 3.10 -4.32 -53.84
C GLY A 638 4.22 -5.17 -53.21
N ARG A 639 5.20 -5.54 -54.05
CA ARG A 639 6.48 -6.16 -53.66
C ARG A 639 7.14 -5.39 -52.51
N LEU A 640 7.72 -6.01 -51.48
CA LEU A 640 8.78 -7.04 -51.42
C LEU A 640 10.18 -6.57 -51.85
N SER A 641 10.96 -6.18 -50.84
CA SER A 641 12.37 -6.53 -50.59
C SER A 641 12.45 -6.69 -49.05
N LEU A 642 12.80 -7.81 -48.39
CA LEU A 642 13.91 -8.77 -48.51
C LEU A 642 15.30 -8.09 -48.48
N GLY A 643 16.21 -8.39 -47.54
CA GLY A 643 16.17 -9.23 -46.33
C GLY A 643 16.93 -8.56 -45.17
N GLY A 644 16.78 -8.96 -43.90
CA GLY A 644 17.52 -10.08 -43.26
C GLY A 644 18.91 -9.60 -42.79
N VAL A 645 19.36 -9.76 -41.53
CA VAL A 645 19.22 -10.85 -40.56
C VAL A 645 19.39 -10.32 -39.10
N LEU A 646 18.81 -11.01 -38.10
CA LEU A 646 19.00 -10.80 -36.64
C LEU A 646 20.31 -11.46 -36.15
N PRO A 647 21.05 -10.97 -35.12
CA PRO A 647 20.53 -11.00 -33.73
C PRO A 647 21.11 -10.02 -32.66
N VAL A 648 20.43 -10.01 -31.49
CA VAL A 648 20.97 -9.87 -30.10
C VAL A 648 21.65 -8.57 -29.61
N ALA A 649 21.03 -8.01 -28.56
CA ALA A 649 21.54 -7.29 -27.37
C ALA A 649 22.46 -6.03 -27.47
N ASN A 650 22.01 -5.00 -26.74
CA ASN A 650 22.74 -4.06 -25.87
C ASN A 650 23.97 -3.26 -26.36
N LEU A 651 23.81 -1.93 -26.21
CA LEU A 651 24.82 -0.88 -25.98
C LEU A 651 25.84 -0.53 -27.09
N GLU A 652 25.77 0.76 -27.47
CA GLU A 652 26.88 1.74 -27.44
C GLU A 652 28.16 1.47 -28.27
N ILE A 653 28.23 2.12 -29.44
CA ILE A 653 29.42 2.46 -30.25
C ILE A 653 29.00 3.69 -31.09
N GLN A 654 29.66 4.87 -31.04
CA GLN A 654 30.98 5.25 -31.60
C GLN A 654 30.99 5.16 -33.16
N TYR A 655 31.67 5.99 -33.97
CA TYR A 655 32.68 7.08 -33.82
C TYR A 655 32.21 8.30 -34.68
N LYS A 656 32.65 9.56 -34.55
CA LYS A 656 33.99 10.19 -34.51
C LYS A 656 34.80 10.12 -35.83
N GLU A 657 35.61 11.18 -36.06
CA GLU A 657 36.53 11.45 -37.20
C GLU A 657 35.90 12.06 -38.48
N ALA A 658 36.53 13.03 -39.17
CA ALA A 658 37.70 13.88 -38.85
C ALA A 658 37.81 15.11 -39.81
N LEU A 659 38.88 15.92 -39.63
CA LEU A 659 39.43 16.99 -40.50
C LEU A 659 38.70 18.36 -40.40
N GLN A 660 39.28 19.39 -39.75
CA GLN A 660 40.35 20.33 -40.17
C GLN A 660 39.77 21.66 -40.74
N ASP A 661 40.28 22.87 -40.45
CA ASP A 661 41.43 23.25 -39.62
C ASP A 661 41.36 24.70 -39.05
N ALA A 662 42.26 25.00 -38.10
CA ALA A 662 42.83 26.32 -37.75
C ALA A 662 41.98 27.59 -37.40
N ASN A 663 41.68 27.75 -36.09
CA ASN A 663 42.25 28.79 -35.18
C ASN A 663 41.86 30.31 -35.22
N VAL A 664 42.09 30.97 -34.06
CA VAL A 664 42.17 32.43 -33.74
C VAL A 664 40.88 33.27 -33.57
N ASN A 665 40.20 33.01 -32.44
CA ASN A 665 40.03 33.93 -31.28
C ASN A 665 39.68 35.45 -31.44
N ALA A 666 38.78 35.89 -30.55
CA ALA A 666 38.45 37.26 -30.12
C ALA A 666 37.71 38.21 -31.11
N GLY A 667 36.69 38.91 -30.60
CA GLY A 667 35.94 39.94 -31.30
C GLY A 667 34.50 40.06 -30.79
N ALA A 668 33.98 41.28 -30.66
CA ALA A 668 32.60 41.55 -30.29
C ALA A 668 31.89 42.36 -31.38
N ALA A 669 30.56 42.41 -31.30
CA ALA A 669 29.65 43.34 -31.97
C ALA A 669 29.44 43.24 -33.51
N GLU A 670 28.15 43.23 -33.86
CA GLU A 670 27.50 44.05 -34.89
C GLU A 670 28.09 44.19 -36.32
N GLY A 671 27.25 43.81 -37.30
CA GLY A 671 26.60 44.83 -38.14
C GLY A 671 27.13 45.09 -39.57
N ALA A 672 26.19 45.12 -40.52
CA ALA A 672 26.28 45.76 -41.84
C ALA A 672 24.85 45.84 -42.43
N SER A 673 24.39 46.87 -43.16
CA SER A 673 24.94 48.21 -43.51
C SER A 673 23.74 49.11 -43.93
N GLY A 674 23.77 50.45 -43.96
CA GLY A 674 24.76 51.50 -43.61
C GLY A 674 23.98 52.81 -43.32
N THR A 675 24.23 54.05 -43.80
CA THR A 675 25.31 54.78 -44.51
C THR A 675 24.80 56.24 -44.71
N ARG A 676 25.52 57.34 -44.99
CA ARG A 676 26.97 57.67 -45.19
C ARG A 676 27.19 59.21 -45.01
N GLY A 677 27.92 59.65 -43.98
CA GLY A 677 28.52 61.00 -43.86
C GLY A 677 27.62 62.14 -43.30
N GLY A 678 28.15 63.32 -42.97
CA GLY A 678 29.58 63.66 -42.85
C GLY A 678 29.94 65.17 -42.81
N LEU A 679 30.60 65.59 -41.72
CA LEU A 679 31.39 66.83 -41.51
C LEU A 679 30.70 68.21 -41.36
N ALA A 680 31.48 69.14 -40.77
CA ALA A 680 31.40 70.61 -40.75
C ALA A 680 30.81 71.35 -39.51
N THR A 681 31.75 71.99 -38.81
CA THR A 681 31.72 73.16 -37.91
C THR A 681 30.74 74.32 -38.21
N SER A 682 30.19 75.00 -37.17
CA SER A 682 30.43 76.44 -36.86
C SER A 682 29.48 77.07 -35.80
N ASP A 683 30.02 78.04 -35.05
CA ASP A 683 29.46 79.28 -34.46
C ASP A 683 27.97 79.55 -34.10
N GLN A 684 27.81 79.97 -32.82
CA GLN A 684 27.14 81.22 -32.33
C GLN A 684 25.61 81.47 -32.29
N ASN A 685 25.26 82.28 -31.27
CA ASN A 685 24.09 83.17 -31.10
C ASN A 685 22.70 82.52 -30.82
N ARG A 686 22.10 82.74 -29.62
CA ARG A 686 21.20 83.85 -29.18
C ARG A 686 19.77 83.73 -29.78
N THR A 687 18.64 83.90 -29.06
CA THR A 687 18.38 84.42 -27.69
C THR A 687 16.96 84.08 -27.18
N GLY A 688 16.75 84.07 -25.84
CA GLY A 688 15.43 84.19 -25.17
C GLY A 688 14.98 82.92 -24.40
N ARG A 689 14.58 82.91 -23.11
CA ARG A 689 13.64 83.72 -22.30
C ARG A 689 12.17 83.54 -22.74
N THR A 690 11.17 83.22 -21.88
CA THR A 690 11.07 82.96 -20.41
C THR A 690 9.73 82.21 -20.12
N LYS A 691 9.29 81.76 -18.92
CA LYS A 691 9.67 81.96 -17.50
C LYS A 691 9.19 80.78 -16.59
N THR A 692 9.52 80.82 -15.31
CA THR A 692 8.80 80.23 -14.14
C THR A 692 8.69 81.34 -13.04
N PRO A 693 8.04 81.24 -11.84
CA PRO A 693 8.21 80.23 -10.74
C PRO A 693 6.87 79.85 -10.04
N GLY A 694 6.71 79.06 -8.96
CA GLY A 694 7.55 78.47 -7.88
C GLY A 694 6.84 78.68 -6.51
N LYS A 695 7.21 78.14 -5.33
CA LYS A 695 8.32 77.30 -4.83
C LYS A 695 7.88 76.60 -3.51
N PHE A 696 8.75 75.71 -2.99
CA PHE A 696 8.92 75.22 -1.59
C PHE A 696 8.31 73.84 -1.22
N LYS A 697 8.77 73.13 -0.15
CA LYS A 697 10.11 72.50 0.13
C LYS A 697 10.26 72.03 1.61
N GLN A 698 10.88 70.84 1.84
CA GLN A 698 11.52 70.37 3.10
C GLN A 698 10.61 69.93 4.30
N MET A 699 11.01 69.07 5.29
CA MET A 699 12.17 68.13 5.47
C MET A 699 11.93 67.12 6.65
N LEU A 700 12.94 66.25 6.93
CA LEU A 700 13.19 65.36 8.11
C LEU A 700 12.42 64.02 8.14
N SER A 701 12.96 62.83 8.50
CA SER A 701 14.25 62.34 9.06
C SER A 701 14.49 62.40 10.59
N SER A 702 14.47 61.22 11.26
CA SER A 702 15.43 60.80 12.32
C SER A 702 15.23 59.33 12.75
N SER A 703 16.16 58.80 13.58
CA SER A 703 16.46 57.38 13.82
C SER A 703 16.27 56.88 15.27
N ASN A 704 16.16 55.55 15.44
CA ASN A 704 16.61 54.67 16.57
C ASN A 704 16.39 55.08 18.05
N LEU A 705 15.93 54.13 18.89
CA LEU A 705 16.25 54.03 20.34
C LEU A 705 15.88 52.64 20.93
N LEU A 706 16.78 52.05 21.76
CA LEU A 706 16.61 50.96 22.77
C LEU A 706 16.12 49.57 22.26
N SER A 707 16.64 48.37 22.60
CA SER A 707 17.67 47.79 23.51
C SER A 707 17.24 47.15 24.85
N ASN A 708 17.68 45.89 25.04
CA ASN A 708 17.93 45.11 26.29
C ASN A 708 16.77 44.52 27.13
N PHE A 709 16.66 43.18 27.12
CA PHE A 709 16.69 42.21 28.25
C PHE A 709 16.58 40.79 27.60
N GLN A 710 17.52 39.84 27.62
CA GLN A 710 18.50 39.29 28.59
C GLN A 710 17.97 38.09 29.41
N ARG A 711 18.36 36.85 29.04
CA ARG A 711 18.97 35.82 29.92
C ARG A 711 19.34 34.53 29.16
N ASP A 712 20.23 33.75 29.77
CA ASP A 712 20.95 32.59 29.22
C ASP A 712 20.57 31.26 29.94
N GLU A 713 21.48 30.27 29.86
CA GLU A 713 21.48 28.93 30.51
C GLU A 713 20.63 27.88 29.78
N VAL A 714 21.16 26.86 29.09
CA VAL A 714 22.42 26.07 29.22
C VAL A 714 22.51 25.28 30.51
N ASN A 715 22.38 23.94 30.38
CA ASN A 715 23.02 23.04 31.32
C ASN A 715 23.50 21.76 30.61
N LYS A 716 24.82 21.57 30.60
CA LYS A 716 25.48 20.29 30.35
C LYS A 716 26.26 19.96 31.62
N ASN A 717 26.22 18.73 32.08
CA ASN A 717 27.44 17.95 32.29
C ASN A 717 27.15 16.51 32.72
N THR A 718 27.93 15.60 32.16
CA THR A 718 28.17 14.26 32.68
C THR A 718 29.33 14.27 33.69
N PHE A 719 29.48 13.13 34.38
CA PHE A 719 30.72 12.60 34.97
C PHE A 719 30.92 12.77 36.49
N PHE A 720 31.28 11.64 37.12
CA PHE A 720 31.56 11.46 38.56
C PHE A 720 33.01 11.83 38.92
N PRO A 721 33.29 12.05 40.21
CA PRO A 721 34.46 11.43 40.83
C PRO A 721 34.13 10.60 42.11
N TYR A 722 35.17 9.91 42.58
CA TYR A 722 35.20 8.87 43.63
C TYR A 722 35.19 9.39 45.09
N TYR A 723 34.90 8.45 46.01
CA TYR A 723 35.09 8.50 47.49
C TYR A 723 34.24 9.55 48.23
N ILE A 724 33.59 9.25 49.36
CA ILE A 724 33.84 8.20 50.37
C ILE A 724 32.95 6.98 50.22
#